data_AF-A0A034WNJ2-F1
#
_entry.id   AF-A0A034WNJ2-F1
#
_cell.length_a   1.000
_cell.length_b   1.000
_cell.length_c   1.000
_cell.angle_alpha   90.00
_cell.angle_beta   90.00
_cell.angle_gamma   90.00
#
_symmetry.space_group_name_H-M   'P 1'
#
loop_
_entity.id
_entity.type
_entity.pdbx_description
1 polymer ?
#
loop_
_entity_poly.entity_id
_entity_poly.type
_entity_poly.pdbx_seq_one_letter_code
_entity_poly.pdbx_strand_id
1 'polypeptide(L)'
;MSKDPNQKEAIIKAAYADINKFGQNGEYDKAVKAVNRILGVAPDDQTALHCKVVCLIQLSKFEEAYKFIEKNKLSSSLVLEKAYSEYRLNKPEQALKTIDNAGINPLPDSLKELRTQVLYRLERYEECFDAYKEIIKNTNDEYENERRTNLSAVAANLAIDKNKEIPELPEETYEQYYNAACIASNRQKYAEAEKKLRASEKLCRETLEEDGVTEEEMREELEPIRVQLGYCLQMQGKLKEAAIIYAECLRNKPKDPVLVAVASNNSVVINKDQNVFDSKKKIRSAMSDACESKLTSRQKKAIALNNCLLAFLTNSSDQVQQLCQKLVQSYPDLEFQTLLIQCSQLTKDKRQKEALELLNKYAKVHKENAFASKFAVVQLLLSQGSRKEAIDVLLSLGEQMYKPGIISALVTLYLGTDNKPAASELLKSAVEWYKMNNVSSGDLSDMWRQAAEFHLRGGASETAASSLEELLKLNANDMKVLAQLVIAYAQFNPKRALELSKRLPKLETLTTASEIDALESANWVMSTKAVKKSANAKIEPSPSTPVVEKKKNRNRKRKGKLPKNYNAEVAPDPERWLPKYERTGFRKKRDRRAKDIIKGSQGMASGAAEQYDMSNRANLGKNSPATPVYQEPTPGPRQQHRKGGHKKKKGGRF
;
A
#
# COMPACT_ATOMS: atom_id res chain seq x y z
N MET A 1 -62.31 -40.41 -12.37
CA MET A 1 -62.97 -39.09 -12.35
C MET A 1 -62.28 -38.20 -13.38
N SER A 2 -62.91 -38.05 -14.55
CA SER A 2 -62.43 -37.17 -15.63
C SER A 2 -62.58 -35.72 -15.17
N LYS A 3 -61.47 -35.03 -14.89
CA LYS A 3 -61.49 -33.58 -14.63
C LYS A 3 -61.75 -32.89 -15.97
N ASP A 4 -62.77 -32.05 -16.02
CA ASP A 4 -63.13 -31.25 -17.18
C ASP A 4 -61.89 -30.51 -17.73
N PRO A 5 -61.48 -30.76 -18.99
CA PRO A 5 -60.32 -30.13 -19.61
C PRO A 5 -60.37 -28.59 -19.53
N ASN A 6 -61.57 -28.01 -19.60
CA ASN A 6 -61.79 -26.56 -19.53
C ASN A 6 -61.43 -25.99 -18.15
N GLN A 7 -61.66 -26.76 -17.08
CA GLN A 7 -61.33 -26.32 -15.72
C GLN A 7 -59.82 -26.33 -15.49
N LYS A 8 -59.10 -27.33 -16.04
CA LYS A 8 -57.63 -27.39 -15.97
C LYS A 8 -57.01 -26.21 -16.69
N GLU A 9 -57.46 -25.90 -17.89
CA GLU A 9 -56.94 -24.78 -18.69
C GLU A 9 -57.21 -23.42 -18.03
N ALA A 10 -58.40 -23.23 -17.45
CA ALA A 10 -58.73 -22.03 -16.68
C ALA A 10 -57.81 -21.82 -15.47
N ILE A 11 -57.49 -22.90 -14.73
CA ILE A 11 -56.56 -22.87 -13.60
C ILE A 11 -55.16 -22.47 -14.06
N ILE A 12 -54.67 -23.05 -15.15
CA ILE A 12 -53.34 -22.76 -15.70
C ILE A 12 -53.26 -21.29 -16.13
N LYS A 13 -54.24 -20.81 -16.88
CA LYS A 13 -54.29 -19.41 -17.36
C LYS A 13 -54.34 -18.41 -16.20
N ALA A 14 -55.19 -18.65 -15.20
CA ALA A 14 -55.27 -17.80 -14.02
C ALA A 14 -53.95 -17.81 -13.21
N ALA A 15 -53.34 -18.99 -13.06
CA ALA A 15 -52.08 -19.10 -12.35
C ALA A 15 -50.91 -18.40 -13.08
N TYR A 16 -50.86 -18.42 -14.41
CA TYR A 16 -49.86 -17.64 -15.16
C TYR A 16 -50.05 -16.14 -15.02
N ALA A 17 -51.30 -15.66 -15.01
CA ALA A 17 -51.57 -14.24 -14.75
C ALA A 17 -51.05 -13.83 -13.36
N ASP A 18 -51.25 -14.69 -12.35
CA ASP A 18 -50.71 -14.49 -11.00
C ASP A 18 -49.17 -14.53 -10.98
N ILE A 19 -48.53 -15.47 -11.70
CA ILE A 19 -47.06 -15.55 -11.79
C ILE A 19 -46.50 -14.26 -12.37
N ASN A 20 -47.07 -13.75 -13.47
CA ASN A 20 -46.60 -12.53 -14.09
C ASN A 20 -46.77 -11.32 -13.15
N LYS A 21 -47.95 -11.19 -12.53
CA LYS A 21 -48.23 -10.12 -11.56
C LYS A 21 -47.26 -10.15 -10.39
N PHE A 22 -47.08 -11.31 -9.76
CA PHE A 22 -46.19 -11.44 -8.60
C PHE A 22 -44.72 -11.28 -8.99
N GLY A 23 -44.32 -11.76 -10.17
CA GLY A 23 -42.97 -11.58 -10.71
C GLY A 23 -42.61 -10.11 -10.94
N GLN A 24 -43.51 -9.35 -11.57
CA GLN A 24 -43.30 -7.90 -11.80
C GLN A 24 -43.21 -7.11 -10.49
N ASN A 25 -43.91 -7.54 -9.45
CA ASN A 25 -43.88 -6.90 -8.13
C ASN A 25 -42.73 -7.40 -7.22
N GLY A 26 -41.89 -8.32 -7.69
CA GLY A 26 -40.84 -8.94 -6.87
C GLY A 26 -41.35 -9.87 -5.76
N GLU A 27 -42.64 -10.24 -5.77
CA GLU A 27 -43.28 -11.10 -4.76
C GLU A 27 -43.06 -12.59 -5.07
N TYR A 28 -41.80 -12.99 -5.20
CA TYR A 28 -41.42 -14.31 -5.72
C TYR A 28 -41.93 -15.50 -4.88
N ASP A 29 -42.08 -15.36 -3.56
CA ASP A 29 -42.68 -16.43 -2.73
C ASP A 29 -44.15 -16.69 -3.10
N LYS A 30 -44.91 -15.65 -3.49
CA LYS A 30 -46.29 -15.81 -3.98
C LYS A 30 -46.30 -16.38 -5.40
N ALA A 31 -45.35 -15.95 -6.25
CA ALA A 31 -45.17 -16.52 -7.58
C ALA A 31 -44.90 -18.04 -7.51
N VAL A 32 -44.05 -18.52 -6.58
CA VAL A 32 -43.81 -19.96 -6.37
C VAL A 32 -45.10 -20.70 -6.01
N LYS A 33 -45.97 -20.13 -5.17
CA LYS A 33 -47.29 -20.73 -4.86
C LYS A 33 -48.16 -20.82 -6.12
N ALA A 34 -48.16 -19.79 -6.95
CA ALA A 34 -48.89 -19.79 -8.22
C ALA A 34 -48.34 -20.85 -9.19
N VAL A 35 -47.02 -20.97 -9.33
CA VAL A 35 -46.35 -22.01 -10.11
C VAL A 35 -46.71 -23.41 -9.63
N ASN A 36 -46.72 -23.65 -8.31
CA ASN A 36 -47.08 -24.96 -7.75
C ASN A 36 -48.54 -25.36 -8.06
N ARG A 37 -49.46 -24.40 -8.27
CA ARG A 37 -50.83 -24.71 -8.74
C ARG A 37 -50.82 -25.26 -10.17
N ILE A 38 -49.98 -24.71 -11.05
CA ILE A 38 -49.81 -25.22 -12.42
C ILE A 38 -49.22 -26.62 -12.38
N LEU A 39 -48.09 -26.80 -11.68
CA LEU A 39 -47.39 -28.08 -11.59
C LEU A 39 -48.23 -29.18 -10.90
N GLY A 40 -49.23 -28.80 -10.09
CA GLY A 40 -50.18 -29.75 -9.50
C GLY A 40 -51.19 -30.34 -10.50
N VAL A 41 -51.47 -29.64 -11.62
CA VAL A 41 -52.39 -30.10 -12.67
C VAL A 41 -51.69 -30.45 -14.00
N ALA A 42 -50.50 -29.90 -14.21
CA ALA A 42 -49.63 -30.12 -15.36
C ALA A 42 -48.16 -30.24 -14.87
N PRO A 43 -47.74 -31.41 -14.37
CA PRO A 43 -46.40 -31.60 -13.78
C PRO A 43 -45.25 -31.38 -14.77
N ASP A 44 -45.47 -31.65 -16.05
CA ASP A 44 -44.45 -31.59 -17.10
C ASP A 44 -44.44 -30.24 -17.86
N ASP A 45 -45.18 -29.24 -17.37
CA ASP A 45 -45.24 -27.91 -17.97
C ASP A 45 -43.87 -27.21 -17.87
N GLN A 46 -43.16 -27.15 -19.01
CA GLN A 46 -41.78 -26.66 -19.08
C GLN A 46 -41.65 -25.20 -18.66
N THR A 47 -42.63 -24.36 -19.03
CA THR A 47 -42.63 -22.94 -18.68
C THR A 47 -42.83 -22.76 -17.17
N ALA A 48 -43.76 -23.51 -16.56
CA ALA A 48 -43.96 -23.46 -15.12
C ALA A 48 -42.74 -24.00 -14.36
N LEU A 49 -42.11 -25.07 -14.84
CA LEU A 49 -40.86 -25.61 -14.28
C LEU A 49 -39.75 -24.55 -14.31
N HIS A 50 -39.56 -23.86 -15.43
CA HIS A 50 -38.59 -22.77 -15.56
C HIS A 50 -38.92 -21.59 -14.64
N CYS A 51 -40.17 -21.11 -14.62
CA CYS A 51 -40.61 -20.05 -13.72
C CYS A 51 -40.33 -20.37 -12.25
N LYS A 52 -40.49 -21.63 -11.83
CA LYS A 52 -40.15 -22.06 -10.46
C LYS A 52 -38.67 -21.84 -10.16
N VAL A 53 -37.79 -22.28 -11.07
CA VAL A 53 -36.34 -22.14 -10.92
C VAL A 53 -35.96 -20.66 -10.81
N VAL A 54 -36.48 -19.82 -11.71
CA VAL A 54 -36.22 -18.37 -11.68
C VAL A 54 -36.68 -17.76 -10.35
N CYS A 55 -37.88 -18.09 -9.88
CA CYS A 55 -38.36 -17.58 -8.59
C CYS A 55 -37.47 -18.03 -7.42
N LEU A 56 -36.99 -19.28 -7.41
CA LEU A 56 -36.08 -19.77 -6.38
C LEU A 56 -34.74 -19.04 -6.42
N ILE A 57 -34.20 -18.75 -7.61
CA ILE A 57 -32.97 -17.96 -7.77
C ILE A 57 -33.16 -16.53 -7.25
N GLN A 58 -34.26 -15.87 -7.60
CA GLN A 58 -34.57 -14.52 -7.14
C GLN A 58 -34.75 -14.44 -5.60
N LEU A 59 -35.26 -15.52 -4.99
CA LEU A 59 -35.32 -15.68 -3.53
C LEU A 59 -33.98 -16.09 -2.89
N SER A 60 -32.90 -16.16 -3.67
CA SER A 60 -31.59 -16.66 -3.24
C SER A 60 -31.59 -18.09 -2.69
N LYS A 61 -32.59 -18.91 -3.05
CA LYS A 61 -32.72 -20.33 -2.70
C LYS A 61 -31.99 -21.22 -3.71
N PHE A 62 -30.68 -20.98 -3.91
CA PHE A 62 -29.88 -21.62 -4.97
C PHE A 62 -29.79 -23.14 -4.84
N GLU A 63 -29.70 -23.67 -3.61
CA GLU A 63 -29.65 -25.12 -3.36
C GLU A 63 -30.97 -25.81 -3.74
N GLU A 64 -32.11 -25.15 -3.48
CA GLU A 64 -33.42 -25.65 -3.88
C GLU A 64 -33.60 -25.58 -5.41
N ALA A 65 -33.16 -24.49 -6.04
CA ALA A 65 -33.17 -24.33 -7.49
C ALA A 65 -32.34 -25.44 -8.16
N TYR A 66 -31.10 -25.65 -7.70
CA TYR A 66 -30.21 -26.70 -8.20
C TYR A 66 -30.83 -28.09 -8.06
N LYS A 67 -31.33 -28.45 -6.87
CA LYS A 67 -31.98 -29.75 -6.63
C LYS A 67 -33.23 -29.93 -7.49
N PHE A 68 -33.99 -28.86 -7.70
CA PHE A 68 -35.19 -28.89 -8.54
C PHE A 68 -34.84 -29.11 -10.02
N ILE A 69 -33.79 -28.47 -10.54
CA ILE A 69 -33.29 -28.69 -11.91
C ILE A 69 -32.89 -30.15 -12.09
N GLU A 70 -32.07 -30.69 -11.20
CA GLU A 70 -31.57 -32.08 -11.29
C GLU A 70 -32.71 -33.10 -11.18
N LYS A 71 -33.62 -32.91 -10.22
CA LYS A 71 -34.76 -33.81 -10.00
C LYS A 71 -35.67 -33.92 -11.22
N ASN A 72 -35.91 -32.80 -11.91
CA ASN A 72 -36.79 -32.75 -13.07
C ASN A 72 -36.04 -32.90 -14.41
N LYS A 73 -34.75 -33.26 -14.39
CA LYS A 73 -33.91 -33.46 -15.58
C LYS A 73 -33.88 -32.25 -16.52
N LEU A 74 -33.86 -31.04 -15.96
CA LEU A 74 -33.88 -29.78 -16.70
C LEU A 74 -32.47 -29.26 -17.05
N SER A 75 -31.42 -30.03 -16.76
CA SER A 75 -30.04 -29.54 -16.81
C SER A 75 -29.57 -29.15 -18.22
N SER A 76 -30.16 -29.74 -19.26
CA SER A 76 -29.86 -29.39 -20.66
C SER A 76 -30.63 -28.17 -21.17
N SER A 77 -31.82 -27.89 -20.62
CA SER A 77 -32.65 -26.75 -21.02
C SER A 77 -32.37 -25.49 -20.18
N LEU A 78 -31.94 -25.66 -18.92
CA LEU A 78 -31.70 -24.58 -17.95
C LEU A 78 -30.21 -24.51 -17.55
N VAL A 79 -29.33 -24.49 -18.55
CA VAL A 79 -27.87 -24.48 -18.35
C VAL A 79 -27.43 -23.25 -17.56
N LEU A 80 -27.96 -22.07 -17.90
CA LEU A 80 -27.62 -20.81 -17.23
C LEU A 80 -28.02 -20.83 -15.76
N GLU A 81 -29.27 -21.18 -15.46
CA GLU A 81 -29.80 -21.22 -14.10
C GLU A 81 -29.08 -22.27 -13.24
N LYS A 82 -28.74 -23.42 -13.84
CA LYS A 82 -27.96 -24.46 -13.17
C LYS A 82 -26.56 -23.95 -12.83
N ALA A 83 -25.81 -23.47 -13.83
CA ALA A 83 -24.46 -22.97 -13.65
C ALA A 83 -24.43 -21.77 -12.68
N TYR A 84 -25.42 -20.89 -12.75
CA TYR A 84 -25.55 -19.76 -11.83
C TYR A 84 -25.78 -20.24 -10.40
N SER A 85 -26.67 -21.22 -10.21
CA SER A 85 -26.91 -21.83 -8.89
C SER A 85 -25.62 -22.47 -8.34
N GLU A 86 -24.89 -23.23 -9.16
CA GLU A 86 -23.59 -23.81 -8.78
C GLU A 86 -22.56 -22.74 -8.41
N TYR A 87 -22.47 -21.66 -9.17
CA TYR A 87 -21.59 -20.52 -8.89
C TYR A 87 -21.92 -19.85 -7.55
N ARG A 88 -23.22 -19.59 -7.29
CA ARG A 88 -23.70 -18.99 -6.03
C ARG A 88 -23.54 -19.91 -4.83
N LEU A 89 -23.52 -21.23 -5.04
CA LEU A 89 -23.22 -22.25 -4.03
C LEU A 89 -21.71 -22.48 -3.82
N ASN A 90 -20.86 -21.61 -4.37
CA ASN A 90 -19.40 -21.71 -4.27
C ASN A 90 -18.85 -23.03 -4.85
N LYS A 91 -19.39 -23.46 -6.00
CA LYS A 91 -18.91 -24.61 -6.78
C LYS A 91 -18.45 -24.17 -8.19
N PRO A 92 -17.46 -23.27 -8.30
CA PRO A 92 -17.09 -22.66 -9.57
C PRO A 92 -16.55 -23.67 -10.60
N GLU A 93 -15.86 -24.74 -10.18
CA GLU A 93 -15.39 -25.80 -11.08
C GLU A 93 -16.56 -26.57 -11.69
N GLN A 94 -17.62 -26.79 -10.91
CA GLN A 94 -18.83 -27.45 -11.38
C GLN A 94 -19.59 -26.52 -12.35
N ALA A 95 -19.75 -25.24 -12.00
CA ALA A 95 -20.36 -24.24 -12.86
C ALA A 95 -19.66 -24.16 -14.22
N LEU A 96 -18.32 -24.12 -14.23
CA LEU A 96 -17.57 -24.08 -15.48
C LEU A 96 -17.80 -25.34 -16.33
N LYS A 97 -17.77 -26.52 -15.71
CA LYS A 97 -18.07 -27.78 -16.41
C LYS A 97 -19.48 -27.81 -16.99
N THR A 98 -20.47 -27.30 -16.25
CA THR A 98 -21.85 -27.21 -16.73
C THR A 98 -21.95 -26.33 -17.98
N ILE A 99 -21.25 -25.20 -18.01
CA ILE A 99 -21.24 -24.30 -19.17
C ILE A 99 -20.48 -24.92 -20.35
N ASP A 100 -19.25 -25.38 -20.13
CA ASP A 100 -18.36 -25.87 -21.20
C ASP A 100 -18.88 -27.16 -21.85
N ASN A 101 -19.55 -28.03 -21.08
CA ASN A 101 -20.11 -29.29 -21.57
C ASN A 101 -21.53 -29.17 -22.10
N ALA A 102 -22.12 -27.96 -22.13
CA ALA A 102 -23.49 -27.76 -22.62
C ALA A 102 -23.64 -27.99 -24.13
N GLY A 103 -22.54 -28.04 -24.88
CA GLY A 103 -22.56 -28.20 -26.34
C GLY A 103 -23.11 -26.99 -27.09
N ILE A 104 -23.12 -25.81 -26.44
CA ILE A 104 -23.66 -24.56 -27.00
C ILE A 104 -22.52 -23.76 -27.64
N ASN A 105 -22.55 -23.59 -28.96
CA ASN A 105 -21.57 -22.79 -29.70
C ASN A 105 -22.23 -22.04 -30.87
N PRO A 106 -22.15 -20.69 -30.93
CA PRO A 106 -21.53 -19.80 -29.94
C PRO A 106 -22.32 -19.74 -28.63
N LEU A 107 -21.63 -19.48 -27.52
CA LEU A 107 -22.28 -19.24 -26.23
C LEU A 107 -23.14 -17.95 -26.29
N PRO A 108 -24.38 -17.97 -25.76
CA PRO A 108 -25.16 -16.77 -25.50
C PRO A 108 -24.43 -15.80 -24.58
N ASP A 109 -24.68 -14.50 -24.73
CA ASP A 109 -23.98 -13.46 -23.97
C ASP A 109 -24.10 -13.63 -22.45
N SER A 110 -25.28 -14.03 -21.96
CA SER A 110 -25.50 -14.31 -20.52
C SER A 110 -24.63 -15.46 -20.00
N LEU A 111 -24.41 -16.49 -20.81
CA LEU A 111 -23.52 -17.60 -20.47
C LEU A 111 -22.05 -17.20 -20.62
N LYS A 112 -21.68 -16.37 -21.59
CA LYS A 112 -20.33 -15.80 -21.69
C LYS A 112 -19.98 -14.96 -20.46
N GLU A 113 -20.88 -14.10 -20.02
CA GLU A 113 -20.71 -13.26 -18.83
C GLU A 113 -20.51 -14.11 -17.58
N LEU A 114 -21.41 -15.08 -17.34
CA LEU A 114 -21.30 -15.98 -16.19
C LEU A 114 -20.01 -16.83 -16.25
N ARG A 115 -19.67 -17.37 -17.42
CA ARG A 115 -18.42 -18.12 -17.61
C ARG A 115 -17.20 -17.26 -17.25
N THR A 116 -17.20 -16.00 -17.64
CA THR A 116 -16.12 -15.05 -17.35
C THR A 116 -15.98 -14.78 -15.85
N GLN A 117 -17.10 -14.60 -15.14
CA GLN A 117 -17.11 -14.46 -13.67
C GLN A 117 -16.63 -15.75 -12.97
N VAL A 118 -17.01 -16.92 -13.49
CA VAL A 118 -16.52 -18.21 -12.99
C VAL A 118 -15.01 -18.34 -13.20
N LEU A 119 -14.47 -17.94 -14.35
CA LEU A 119 -13.02 -17.94 -14.61
C LEU A 119 -12.27 -17.02 -13.63
N TYR A 120 -12.80 -15.84 -13.32
CA TYR A 120 -12.23 -14.96 -12.30
C TYR A 120 -12.16 -15.64 -10.94
N ARG A 121 -13.25 -16.32 -10.53
CA ARG A 121 -13.32 -17.00 -9.24
C ARG A 121 -12.41 -18.23 -9.14
N LEU A 122 -12.13 -18.87 -10.27
CA LEU A 122 -11.13 -19.94 -10.40
C LEU A 122 -9.69 -19.43 -10.53
N GLU A 123 -9.47 -18.11 -10.44
CA GLU A 123 -8.16 -17.47 -10.61
C GLU A 123 -7.52 -17.72 -12.00
N ARG A 124 -8.34 -18.06 -13.01
CA ARG A 124 -7.93 -18.23 -14.42
C ARG A 124 -7.91 -16.86 -15.11
N TYR A 125 -7.07 -15.97 -14.60
CA TYR A 125 -7.10 -14.55 -14.94
C TYR A 125 -6.76 -14.24 -16.40
N GLU A 126 -5.92 -15.04 -17.07
CA GLU A 126 -5.60 -14.83 -18.50
C GLU A 126 -6.85 -15.02 -19.37
N GLU A 127 -7.50 -16.17 -19.26
CA GLU A 127 -8.72 -16.47 -20.00
C GLU A 127 -9.87 -15.52 -19.64
N CYS A 128 -9.97 -15.14 -18.37
CA CYS A 128 -10.96 -14.16 -17.91
C CYS A 128 -10.72 -12.78 -18.54
N PHE A 129 -9.46 -12.35 -18.65
CA PHE A 129 -9.10 -11.06 -19.24
C PHE A 129 -9.45 -11.00 -20.72
N ASP A 130 -9.11 -12.05 -21.47
CA ASP A 130 -9.44 -12.14 -22.89
C ASP A 130 -10.96 -12.21 -23.12
N ALA A 131 -11.69 -12.95 -22.29
CA ALA A 131 -13.14 -13.03 -22.37
C ALA A 131 -13.81 -11.66 -22.09
N TYR A 132 -13.39 -10.92 -21.07
CA TYR A 132 -13.92 -9.57 -20.83
C TYR A 132 -13.59 -8.61 -21.98
N LYS A 133 -12.39 -8.69 -22.58
CA LYS A 133 -12.06 -7.88 -23.76
C LYS A 133 -12.96 -8.19 -24.96
N GLU A 134 -13.27 -9.45 -25.19
CA GLU A 134 -14.21 -9.87 -26.24
C GLU A 134 -15.61 -9.32 -25.95
N ILE A 135 -16.12 -9.50 -24.73
CA ILE A 135 -17.46 -9.04 -24.34
C ILE A 135 -17.57 -7.52 -24.51
N ILE A 136 -16.64 -6.75 -23.94
CA ILE A 136 -16.63 -5.27 -24.03
C ILE A 136 -16.60 -4.80 -25.49
N LYS A 137 -15.84 -5.46 -26.36
CA LYS A 137 -15.77 -5.09 -27.78
C LYS A 137 -17.09 -5.31 -28.53
N ASN A 138 -17.91 -6.27 -28.10
CA ASN A 138 -19.07 -6.75 -28.85
C ASN A 138 -20.42 -6.28 -28.29
N THR A 139 -20.41 -5.52 -27.20
CA THR A 139 -21.62 -5.04 -26.51
C THR A 139 -21.55 -3.53 -26.31
N ASN A 140 -22.69 -2.84 -26.38
CA ASN A 140 -22.81 -1.43 -26.02
C ASN A 140 -24.12 -1.26 -25.25
N ASP A 141 -24.03 -1.32 -23.92
CA ASP A 141 -25.15 -1.28 -22.99
C ASP A 141 -24.77 -0.52 -21.71
N GLU A 142 -25.70 -0.38 -20.78
CA GLU A 142 -25.50 0.34 -19.52
C GLU A 142 -24.45 -0.28 -18.60
N TYR A 143 -24.06 -1.55 -18.83
CA TYR A 143 -23.13 -2.32 -17.99
C TYR A 143 -21.66 -2.20 -18.43
N GLU A 144 -21.35 -1.33 -19.39
CA GLU A 144 -20.00 -1.20 -19.93
C GLU A 144 -18.98 -0.80 -18.84
N ASN A 145 -19.35 0.12 -17.94
CA ASN A 145 -18.46 0.59 -16.88
C ASN A 145 -18.16 -0.50 -15.86
N GLU A 146 -19.14 -1.29 -15.48
CA GLU A 146 -19.01 -2.44 -14.59
C GLU A 146 -18.08 -3.49 -15.21
N ARG A 147 -18.24 -3.78 -16.51
CA ARG A 147 -17.39 -4.73 -17.23
C ARG A 147 -15.95 -4.21 -17.36
N ARG A 148 -15.75 -2.91 -17.59
CA ARG A 148 -14.42 -2.27 -17.55
C ARG A 148 -13.79 -2.34 -16.16
N THR A 149 -14.57 -2.12 -15.10
CA THR A 149 -14.12 -2.26 -13.71
C THR A 149 -13.72 -3.70 -13.40
N ASN A 150 -14.50 -4.69 -13.85
CA ASN A 150 -14.18 -6.11 -13.70
C ASN A 150 -12.91 -6.48 -14.47
N LEU A 151 -12.74 -6.01 -15.71
CA LEU A 151 -11.51 -6.18 -16.49
C LEU A 151 -10.29 -5.61 -15.74
N SER A 152 -10.42 -4.43 -15.13
CA SER A 152 -9.36 -3.82 -14.31
C SER A 152 -9.02 -4.63 -13.06
N ALA A 153 -10.01 -5.26 -12.41
CA ALA A 153 -9.76 -6.17 -11.29
C ALA A 153 -9.01 -7.44 -11.73
N VAL A 154 -9.32 -7.98 -12.92
CA VAL A 154 -8.57 -9.10 -13.52
C VAL A 154 -7.14 -8.68 -13.83
N ALA A 155 -6.96 -7.50 -14.44
CA ALA A 155 -5.66 -6.93 -14.75
C ALA A 155 -4.80 -6.72 -13.48
N ALA A 156 -5.40 -6.30 -12.37
CA ALA A 156 -4.71 -6.19 -11.09
C ALA A 156 -4.10 -7.53 -10.64
N ASN A 157 -4.80 -8.65 -10.85
CA ASN A 157 -4.28 -9.98 -10.53
C ASN A 157 -3.22 -10.47 -11.53
N LEU A 158 -3.36 -10.15 -12.83
CA LEU A 158 -2.31 -10.41 -13.82
C LEU A 158 -1.03 -9.62 -13.54
N ALA A 159 -1.15 -8.42 -12.97
CA ALA A 159 -0.02 -7.54 -12.66
C ALA A 159 0.96 -8.11 -11.62
N ILE A 160 0.58 -9.20 -10.93
CA ILE A 160 1.44 -9.93 -9.98
C ILE A 160 2.68 -10.49 -10.69
N ASP A 161 2.50 -11.01 -11.90
CA ASP A 161 3.62 -11.37 -12.75
C ASP A 161 4.23 -10.10 -13.33
N LYS A 162 5.47 -9.81 -12.93
CA LYS A 162 6.19 -8.60 -13.36
C LYS A 162 6.55 -8.62 -14.85
N ASN A 163 6.55 -9.79 -15.48
CA ASN A 163 6.90 -9.96 -16.89
C ASN A 163 5.71 -9.76 -17.82
N LYS A 164 4.47 -9.84 -17.30
CA LYS A 164 3.28 -9.57 -18.10
C LYS A 164 3.15 -8.08 -18.38
N GLU A 165 2.80 -7.73 -19.59
CA GLU A 165 2.37 -6.37 -19.90
C GLU A 165 0.88 -6.23 -19.59
N ILE A 166 0.54 -5.16 -18.88
CA ILE A 166 -0.84 -4.82 -18.56
C ILE A 166 -1.18 -3.59 -19.41
N PRO A 167 -2.21 -3.64 -20.27
CA PRO A 167 -2.59 -2.48 -21.06
C PRO A 167 -3.05 -1.33 -20.16
N GLU A 168 -2.97 -0.12 -20.69
CA GLU A 168 -3.56 1.05 -20.03
C GLU A 168 -5.08 0.90 -20.05
N LEU A 169 -5.68 1.00 -18.86
CA LEU A 169 -7.12 0.85 -18.65
C LEU A 169 -7.70 2.18 -18.15
N PRO A 170 -8.97 2.49 -18.46
CA PRO A 170 -9.61 3.71 -18.00
C PRO A 170 -9.59 3.85 -16.47
N GLU A 171 -9.39 5.08 -15.99
CA GLU A 171 -9.43 5.47 -14.57
C GLU A 171 -10.49 6.59 -14.40
N GLU A 172 -11.77 6.25 -14.62
CA GLU A 172 -12.90 7.19 -14.58
C GLU A 172 -13.70 7.09 -13.28
N THR A 173 -13.95 5.88 -12.79
CA THR A 173 -14.69 5.64 -11.53
C THR A 173 -13.75 5.39 -10.35
N TYR A 174 -14.24 5.50 -9.11
CA TYR A 174 -13.40 5.28 -7.94
C TYR A 174 -12.92 3.82 -7.83
N GLU A 175 -13.71 2.85 -8.31
CA GLU A 175 -13.35 1.44 -8.39
C GLU A 175 -12.26 1.19 -9.43
N GLN A 176 -12.30 1.91 -10.56
CA GLN A 176 -11.25 1.87 -11.57
C GLN A 176 -9.93 2.43 -11.02
N TYR A 177 -9.97 3.57 -10.31
CA TYR A 177 -8.79 4.08 -9.59
C TYR A 177 -8.27 3.10 -8.53
N TYR A 178 -9.17 2.44 -7.80
CA TYR A 178 -8.82 1.42 -6.82
C TYR A 178 -8.07 0.25 -7.49
N ASN A 179 -8.62 -0.29 -8.58
CA ASN A 179 -7.99 -1.38 -9.33
C ASN A 179 -6.66 -0.98 -9.96
N ALA A 180 -6.57 0.24 -10.50
CA ALA A 180 -5.32 0.80 -11.01
C ALA A 180 -4.25 0.96 -9.92
N ALA A 181 -4.65 1.29 -8.69
CA ALA A 181 -3.75 1.27 -7.55
C ALA A 181 -3.30 -0.14 -7.17
N CYS A 182 -4.20 -1.13 -7.26
CA CYS A 182 -3.86 -2.54 -7.04
C CYS A 182 -2.85 -3.05 -8.10
N ILE A 183 -2.98 -2.65 -9.37
CA ILE A 183 -1.97 -2.90 -10.42
C ILE A 183 -0.61 -2.32 -10.01
N ALA A 184 -0.57 -1.03 -9.65
CA ALA A 184 0.67 -0.36 -9.22
C ALA A 184 1.29 -1.02 -7.96
N SER A 185 0.45 -1.41 -7.00
CA SER A 185 0.87 -2.10 -5.77
C SER A 185 1.47 -3.47 -6.06
N ASN A 186 0.86 -4.27 -6.94
CA ASN A 186 1.40 -5.56 -7.38
C ASN A 186 2.72 -5.40 -8.17
N ARG A 187 2.90 -4.27 -8.86
CA ARG A 187 4.18 -3.87 -9.48
C ARG A 187 5.19 -3.26 -8.50
N GLN A 188 4.89 -3.26 -7.21
CA GLN A 188 5.73 -2.70 -6.13
C GLN A 188 5.98 -1.19 -6.26
N LYS A 189 5.15 -0.49 -7.04
CA LYS A 189 5.16 0.97 -7.19
C LYS A 189 4.27 1.60 -6.11
N TYR A 190 4.61 1.37 -4.84
CA TYR A 190 3.73 1.70 -3.71
C TYR A 190 3.42 3.20 -3.57
N ALA A 191 4.35 4.08 -3.95
CA ALA A 191 4.13 5.52 -3.93
C ALA A 191 3.13 5.99 -5.01
N GLU A 192 3.09 5.31 -6.15
CA GLU A 192 2.07 5.54 -7.19
C GLU A 192 0.71 5.00 -6.74
N ALA A 193 0.69 3.77 -6.21
CA ALA A 193 -0.51 3.15 -5.66
C ALA A 193 -1.15 4.01 -4.55
N GLU A 194 -0.34 4.58 -3.64
CA GLU A 194 -0.81 5.51 -2.61
C GLU A 194 -1.55 6.72 -3.21
N LYS A 195 -0.99 7.34 -4.26
CA LYS A 195 -1.63 8.50 -4.92
C LYS A 195 -2.98 8.11 -5.53
N LYS A 196 -3.03 6.96 -6.22
CA LYS A 196 -4.26 6.45 -6.83
C LYS A 196 -5.33 6.07 -5.79
N LEU A 197 -4.94 5.46 -4.66
CA LEU A 197 -5.87 5.14 -3.58
C LEU A 197 -6.45 6.38 -2.91
N ARG A 198 -5.65 7.44 -2.74
CA ARG A 198 -6.16 8.72 -2.22
C ARG A 198 -7.13 9.39 -3.19
N ALA A 199 -6.89 9.28 -4.50
CA ALA A 199 -7.82 9.74 -5.52
C ALA A 199 -9.12 8.92 -5.51
N SER A 200 -9.02 7.58 -5.43
CA SER A 200 -10.15 6.66 -5.27
C SER A 200 -10.97 6.98 -4.02
N GLU A 201 -10.35 7.14 -2.85
CA GLU A 201 -11.05 7.48 -1.60
C GLU A 201 -11.80 8.83 -1.71
N LYS A 202 -11.18 9.82 -2.35
CA LYS A 202 -11.80 11.13 -2.57
C LYS A 202 -13.02 11.01 -3.48
N LEU A 203 -12.88 10.35 -4.63
CA LEU A 203 -13.95 10.21 -5.61
C LEU A 203 -15.11 9.37 -5.05
N CYS A 204 -14.81 8.26 -4.37
CA CYS A 204 -15.80 7.43 -3.69
C CYS A 204 -16.64 8.25 -2.71
N ARG A 205 -16.00 9.10 -1.90
CA ARG A 205 -16.70 9.99 -0.97
C ARG A 205 -17.58 11.00 -1.70
N GLU A 206 -17.05 11.67 -2.72
CA GLU A 206 -17.79 12.67 -3.50
C GLU A 206 -19.05 12.04 -4.12
N THR A 207 -18.93 10.86 -4.73
CA THR A 207 -20.06 10.12 -5.30
C THR A 207 -21.10 9.71 -4.25
N LEU A 208 -20.68 9.15 -3.11
CA LEU A 208 -21.61 8.71 -2.06
C LEU A 208 -22.31 9.88 -1.34
N GLU A 209 -21.64 11.03 -1.23
CA GLU A 209 -22.25 12.28 -0.72
C GLU A 209 -23.32 12.81 -1.70
N GLU A 210 -23.07 12.75 -3.00
CA GLU A 210 -24.03 13.13 -4.05
C GLU A 210 -25.27 12.23 -4.04
N ASP A 211 -25.09 10.93 -3.81
CA ASP A 211 -26.17 9.94 -3.74
C ASP A 211 -26.96 9.97 -2.41
N GLY A 212 -26.57 10.82 -1.45
CA GLY A 212 -27.26 10.97 -0.17
C GLY A 212 -27.17 9.73 0.74
N VAL A 213 -26.15 8.91 0.54
CA VAL A 213 -25.88 7.68 1.30
C VAL A 213 -25.55 8.01 2.76
N THR A 214 -25.91 7.14 3.70
CA THR A 214 -25.65 7.40 5.12
C THR A 214 -24.15 7.40 5.45
N GLU A 215 -23.74 8.10 6.51
CA GLU A 215 -22.34 8.10 7.00
C GLU A 215 -21.84 6.69 7.39
N GLU A 216 -22.74 5.78 7.74
CA GLU A 216 -22.40 4.39 8.03
C GLU A 216 -22.10 3.61 6.75
N GLU A 217 -22.99 3.67 5.77
CA GLU A 217 -22.80 3.05 4.44
C GLU A 217 -21.58 3.63 3.71
N MET A 218 -21.42 4.96 3.74
CA MET A 218 -20.24 5.62 3.17
C MET A 218 -18.94 5.10 3.80
N ARG A 219 -18.94 4.85 5.10
CA ARG A 219 -17.79 4.26 5.77
C ARG A 219 -17.55 2.83 5.31
N GLU A 220 -18.60 2.01 5.21
CA GLU A 220 -18.48 0.62 4.73
C GLU A 220 -17.83 0.55 3.34
N GLU A 221 -18.18 1.46 2.42
CA GLU A 221 -17.61 1.55 1.07
C GLU A 221 -16.16 2.07 1.05
N LEU A 222 -15.79 2.98 1.94
CA LEU A 222 -14.43 3.55 1.99
C LEU A 222 -13.41 2.61 2.64
N GLU A 223 -13.83 1.67 3.48
CA GLU A 223 -12.93 0.80 4.26
C GLU A 223 -12.02 -0.10 3.40
N PRO A 224 -12.50 -0.79 2.33
CA PRO A 224 -11.63 -1.54 1.43
C PRO A 224 -10.52 -0.69 0.80
N ILE A 225 -10.84 0.55 0.40
CA ILE A 225 -9.87 1.51 -0.17
C ILE A 225 -8.82 1.88 0.89
N ARG A 226 -9.28 2.19 2.11
CA ARG A 226 -8.40 2.55 3.23
C ARG A 226 -7.49 1.40 3.63
N VAL A 227 -7.98 0.18 3.76
CA VAL A 227 -7.14 -0.98 4.12
C VAL A 227 -6.07 -1.24 3.05
N GLN A 228 -6.40 -1.11 1.76
CA GLN A 228 -5.41 -1.20 0.68
C GLN A 228 -4.39 -0.05 0.72
N LEU A 229 -4.80 1.16 1.11
CA LEU A 229 -3.91 2.28 1.38
C LEU A 229 -2.98 1.97 2.55
N GLY A 230 -3.50 1.41 3.63
CA GLY A 230 -2.73 0.91 4.77
C GLY A 230 -1.64 -0.07 4.34
N TYR A 231 -1.97 -1.00 3.43
CA TYR A 231 -0.98 -1.93 2.87
C TYR A 231 0.13 -1.19 2.10
N CYS A 232 -0.22 -0.25 1.23
CA CYS A 232 0.76 0.53 0.47
C CYS A 232 1.66 1.40 1.39
N LEU A 233 1.11 1.96 2.47
CA LEU A 233 1.86 2.70 3.48
C LEU A 233 2.81 1.78 4.27
N GLN A 234 2.35 0.59 4.64
CA GLN A 234 3.16 -0.43 5.31
C GLN A 234 4.36 -0.83 4.44
N MET A 235 4.14 -1.09 3.15
CA MET A 235 5.21 -1.45 2.22
C MET A 235 6.22 -0.33 1.95
N GLN A 236 5.84 0.93 2.22
CA GLN A 236 6.75 2.08 2.21
C GLN A 236 7.47 2.32 3.55
N GLY A 237 7.25 1.48 4.56
CA GLY A 237 7.83 1.65 5.90
C GLY A 237 7.09 2.66 6.79
N LYS A 238 5.95 3.21 6.37
CA LYS A 238 5.11 4.13 7.16
C LYS A 238 4.21 3.34 8.12
N LEU A 239 4.84 2.53 8.99
CA LEU A 239 4.16 1.52 9.80
C LEU A 239 3.11 2.09 10.77
N LYS A 240 3.36 3.29 11.33
CA LYS A 240 2.43 3.93 12.27
C LYS A 240 1.12 4.33 11.60
N GLU A 241 1.19 4.89 10.39
CA GLU A 241 0.00 5.28 9.64
C GLU A 241 -0.82 4.05 9.22
N ALA A 242 -0.15 3.01 8.72
CA ALA A 242 -0.78 1.74 8.37
C ALA A 242 -1.48 1.09 9.59
N ALA A 243 -0.81 1.07 10.75
CA ALA A 243 -1.37 0.50 11.97
C ALA A 243 -2.64 1.22 12.45
N ILE A 244 -2.70 2.56 12.30
CA ILE A 244 -3.90 3.35 12.64
C ILE A 244 -5.07 2.93 11.74
N ILE A 245 -4.84 2.83 10.43
CA ILE A 245 -5.86 2.42 9.46
C ILE A 245 -6.42 1.04 9.81
N TYR A 246 -5.57 0.04 10.03
CA TYR A 246 -6.05 -1.32 10.34
C TYR A 246 -6.79 -1.37 11.69
N ALA A 247 -6.31 -0.63 12.69
CA ALA A 247 -6.98 -0.56 13.99
C ALA A 247 -8.35 0.11 13.88
N GLU A 248 -8.48 1.15 13.06
CA GLU A 248 -9.74 1.82 12.80
C GLU A 248 -10.74 0.89 12.10
N CYS A 249 -10.31 0.22 11.02
CA CYS A 249 -11.10 -0.77 10.30
C CYS A 249 -11.65 -1.85 11.25
N LEU A 250 -10.77 -2.48 12.05
CA LEU A 250 -11.17 -3.54 12.97
C LEU A 250 -12.08 -3.06 14.11
N ARG A 251 -11.93 -1.80 14.54
CA ARG A 251 -12.81 -1.18 15.55
C ARG A 251 -14.21 -0.94 15.00
N ASN A 252 -14.33 -0.66 13.70
CA ASN A 252 -15.61 -0.46 13.01
C ASN A 252 -16.40 -1.76 12.79
N LYS A 253 -15.80 -2.94 13.04
CA LYS A 253 -16.43 -4.27 12.93
C LYS A 253 -17.12 -4.48 11.57
N PRO A 254 -16.37 -4.43 10.45
CA PRO A 254 -16.95 -4.56 9.12
C PRO A 254 -17.66 -5.90 8.96
N LYS A 255 -18.76 -5.89 8.20
CA LYS A 255 -19.57 -7.07 7.89
C LYS A 255 -18.82 -8.07 7.01
N ASP A 256 -17.90 -7.59 6.17
CA ASP A 256 -17.12 -8.46 5.29
C ASP A 256 -15.98 -9.17 6.03
N PRO A 257 -16.03 -10.51 6.17
CA PRO A 257 -14.98 -11.26 6.86
C PRO A 257 -13.62 -11.19 6.15
N VAL A 258 -13.60 -10.97 4.82
CA VAL A 258 -12.33 -10.85 4.07
C VAL A 258 -11.60 -9.57 4.46
N LEU A 259 -12.30 -8.45 4.54
CA LEU A 259 -11.73 -7.20 5.01
C LEU A 259 -11.15 -7.33 6.43
N VAL A 260 -11.87 -7.98 7.35
CA VAL A 260 -11.39 -8.29 8.71
C VAL A 260 -10.12 -9.14 8.65
N ALA A 261 -10.10 -10.18 7.82
CA ALA A 261 -8.96 -11.08 7.67
C ALA A 261 -7.71 -10.35 7.17
N VAL A 262 -7.85 -9.51 6.14
CA VAL A 262 -6.74 -8.72 5.56
C VAL A 262 -6.19 -7.72 6.58
N ALA A 263 -7.06 -6.92 7.22
CA ALA A 263 -6.63 -5.95 8.23
C ALA A 263 -5.98 -6.63 9.46
N SER A 264 -6.52 -7.77 9.89
CA SER A 264 -5.98 -8.59 10.98
C SER A 264 -4.60 -9.14 10.65
N ASN A 265 -4.45 -9.76 9.47
CA ASN A 265 -3.19 -10.30 9.01
C ASN A 265 -2.11 -9.20 8.91
N ASN A 266 -2.44 -8.06 8.31
CA ASN A 266 -1.49 -6.97 8.15
C ASN A 266 -1.09 -6.38 9.52
N SER A 267 -2.03 -6.28 10.46
CA SER A 267 -1.74 -5.89 11.85
C SER A 267 -0.78 -6.86 12.55
N VAL A 268 -0.96 -8.17 12.36
CA VAL A 268 -0.05 -9.21 12.90
C VAL A 268 1.37 -9.03 12.36
N VAL A 269 1.51 -8.77 11.06
CA VAL A 269 2.82 -8.53 10.43
C VAL A 269 3.52 -7.30 11.01
N ILE A 270 2.79 -6.21 11.28
CA ILE A 270 3.35 -5.01 11.92
C ILE A 270 3.76 -5.31 13.37
N ASN A 271 2.92 -6.02 14.12
CA ASN A 271 3.14 -6.30 15.53
C ASN A 271 4.35 -7.22 15.78
N LYS A 272 4.64 -8.16 14.87
CA LYS A 272 5.71 -9.15 15.02
C LYS A 272 5.58 -9.94 16.33
N ASP A 273 6.54 -9.77 17.24
CA ASP A 273 6.61 -10.37 18.58
C ASP A 273 5.94 -9.52 19.67
N GLN A 274 5.42 -8.34 19.32
CA GLN A 274 4.65 -7.48 20.21
C GLN A 274 3.17 -7.89 20.22
N ASN A 275 2.47 -7.60 21.32
CA ASN A 275 1.03 -7.85 21.46
C ASN A 275 0.62 -9.29 21.11
N VAL A 276 1.43 -10.29 21.49
CA VAL A 276 1.32 -11.69 21.04
C VAL A 276 -0.09 -12.27 21.19
N PHE A 277 -0.75 -12.02 22.32
CA PHE A 277 -2.11 -12.55 22.56
C PHE A 277 -3.12 -12.02 21.55
N ASP A 278 -3.09 -10.72 21.30
CA ASP A 278 -3.95 -10.05 20.33
C ASP A 278 -3.62 -10.51 18.90
N SER A 279 -2.33 -10.62 18.55
CA SER A 279 -1.89 -11.17 17.26
C SER A 279 -2.36 -12.62 17.03
N LYS A 280 -2.30 -13.48 18.07
CA LYS A 280 -2.83 -14.86 18.02
C LYS A 280 -4.35 -14.89 17.81
N LYS A 281 -5.10 -13.94 18.40
CA LYS A 281 -6.55 -13.82 18.16
C LYS A 281 -6.84 -13.36 16.73
N LYS A 282 -6.13 -12.33 16.26
CA LYS A 282 -6.27 -11.77 14.92
C LYS A 282 -5.98 -12.79 13.82
N ILE A 283 -4.88 -13.54 13.92
CA ILE A 283 -4.54 -14.53 12.89
C ILE A 283 -5.56 -15.68 12.82
N ARG A 284 -6.11 -16.11 13.96
CA ARG A 284 -7.20 -17.12 13.98
C ARG A 284 -8.45 -16.60 13.27
N SER A 285 -8.81 -15.33 13.47
CA SER A 285 -9.92 -14.71 12.76
C SER A 285 -9.69 -14.67 11.24
N ALA A 286 -8.46 -14.37 10.83
CA ALA A 286 -8.07 -14.31 9.42
C ALA A 286 -8.06 -15.69 8.73
N MET A 287 -8.00 -16.77 9.50
CA MET A 287 -8.04 -18.16 9.03
C MET A 287 -9.41 -18.83 9.24
N SER A 288 -10.47 -18.06 9.48
CA SER A 288 -11.81 -18.61 9.69
C SER A 288 -12.44 -19.14 8.39
N ASP A 289 -13.28 -20.16 8.50
CA ASP A 289 -13.99 -20.77 7.36
C ASP A 289 -14.83 -19.77 6.56
N ALA A 290 -15.29 -18.69 7.20
CA ALA A 290 -16.02 -17.60 6.55
C ALA A 290 -15.20 -16.88 5.47
N CYS A 291 -13.86 -16.96 5.52
CA CYS A 291 -12.95 -16.35 4.55
C CYS A 291 -12.55 -17.32 3.42
N GLU A 292 -12.76 -18.63 3.62
CA GLU A 292 -12.21 -19.67 2.75
C GLU A 292 -12.72 -19.58 1.31
N SER A 293 -13.98 -19.20 1.09
CA SER A 293 -14.58 -19.11 -0.24
C SER A 293 -14.35 -17.78 -0.98
N LYS A 294 -13.75 -16.80 -0.31
CA LYS A 294 -13.63 -15.42 -0.81
C LYS A 294 -12.19 -14.92 -0.93
N LEU A 295 -11.28 -15.40 -0.09
CA LEU A 295 -9.86 -15.08 -0.22
C LEU A 295 -9.27 -15.78 -1.44
N THR A 296 -8.39 -15.09 -2.15
CA THR A 296 -7.59 -15.72 -3.22
C THR A 296 -6.59 -16.71 -2.63
N SER A 297 -6.17 -17.67 -3.42
CA SER A 297 -5.18 -18.68 -3.08
C SER A 297 -3.88 -18.03 -2.60
N ARG A 298 -3.48 -16.93 -3.24
CA ARG A 298 -2.33 -16.12 -2.80
C ARG A 298 -2.53 -15.53 -1.40
N GLN A 299 -3.70 -14.96 -1.11
CA GLN A 299 -3.98 -14.39 0.21
C GLN A 299 -4.01 -15.46 1.30
N LYS A 300 -4.65 -16.61 1.05
CA LYS A 300 -4.67 -17.76 1.97
C LYS A 300 -3.26 -18.25 2.30
N LYS A 301 -2.42 -18.44 1.26
CA LYS A 301 -1.00 -18.81 1.40
C LYS A 301 -0.25 -17.81 2.27
N ALA A 302 -0.42 -16.51 2.03
CA ALA A 302 0.22 -15.46 2.82
C ALA A 302 -0.21 -15.47 4.29
N ILE A 303 -1.51 -15.62 4.58
CA ILE A 303 -2.04 -15.69 5.94
C ILE A 303 -1.50 -16.94 6.67
N ALA A 304 -1.52 -18.10 6.01
CA ALA A 304 -1.03 -19.35 6.58
C ALA A 304 0.49 -19.30 6.86
N LEU A 305 1.27 -18.72 5.95
CA LEU A 305 2.70 -18.49 6.16
C LEU A 305 2.96 -17.52 7.32
N ASN A 306 2.20 -16.43 7.42
CA ASN A 306 2.30 -15.47 8.52
C ASN A 306 1.94 -16.09 9.87
N ASN A 307 1.03 -17.07 9.91
CA ASN A 307 0.75 -17.83 11.12
C ASN A 307 1.95 -18.68 11.57
N CYS A 308 2.68 -19.30 10.63
CA CYS A 308 3.92 -20.01 10.92
C CYS A 308 5.00 -19.05 11.45
N LEU A 309 5.15 -17.89 10.81
CA LEU A 309 6.08 -16.85 11.25
C LEU A 309 5.73 -16.29 12.63
N LEU A 310 4.45 -16.11 12.95
CA LEU A 310 4.02 -15.69 14.28
C LEU A 310 4.40 -16.73 15.34
N ALA A 311 4.21 -18.02 15.06
CA ALA A 311 4.64 -19.09 15.97
C ALA A 311 6.17 -19.07 16.20
N PHE A 312 6.95 -18.85 15.13
CA PHE A 312 8.41 -18.71 15.21
C PHE A 312 8.85 -17.47 16.01
N LEU A 313 8.21 -16.32 15.78
CA LEU A 313 8.51 -15.07 16.49
C LEU A 313 8.17 -15.17 17.97
N THR A 314 7.14 -15.93 18.31
CA THR A 314 6.67 -16.15 19.69
C THR A 314 7.33 -17.35 20.38
N ASN A 315 8.40 -17.89 19.77
CA ASN A 315 9.24 -18.97 20.29
C ASN A 315 8.48 -20.24 20.69
N SER A 316 7.49 -20.63 19.87
CA SER A 316 6.67 -21.82 20.10
C SER A 316 7.11 -22.98 19.18
N SER A 317 8.25 -23.63 19.50
CA SER A 317 8.91 -24.62 18.61
C SER A 317 8.00 -25.77 18.15
N ASP A 318 7.27 -26.40 19.06
CA ASP A 318 6.34 -27.50 18.72
C ASP A 318 5.24 -27.02 17.76
N GLN A 319 4.74 -25.81 17.98
CA GLN A 319 3.74 -25.19 17.13
C GLN A 319 4.30 -24.86 15.75
N VAL A 320 5.55 -24.40 15.66
CA VAL A 320 6.23 -24.17 14.37
C VAL A 320 6.27 -25.45 13.56
N GLN A 321 6.68 -26.58 14.16
CA GLN A 321 6.77 -27.86 13.45
C GLN A 321 5.40 -28.31 12.90
N GLN A 322 4.36 -28.28 13.74
CA GLN A 322 3.00 -28.67 13.34
C GLN A 322 2.43 -27.77 12.24
N LEU A 323 2.56 -26.45 12.38
CA LEU A 323 2.06 -25.49 11.40
C LEU A 323 2.81 -25.60 10.07
N CYS A 324 4.13 -25.76 10.12
CA CYS A 324 4.97 -25.98 8.93
C CYS A 324 4.56 -27.24 8.17
N GLN A 325 4.34 -28.36 8.88
CA GLN A 325 3.89 -29.60 8.26
C GLN A 325 2.52 -29.44 7.59
N LYS A 326 1.56 -28.80 8.27
CA LYS A 326 0.24 -28.51 7.71
C LYS A 326 0.32 -27.56 6.49
N LEU A 327 1.22 -26.58 6.53
CA LEU A 327 1.42 -25.62 5.45
C LEU A 327 1.86 -26.31 4.17
N VAL A 328 2.87 -27.19 4.23
CA VAL A 328 3.38 -27.92 3.06
C VAL A 328 2.38 -28.94 2.54
N GLN A 329 1.61 -29.60 3.42
CA GLN A 329 0.53 -30.49 3.01
C GLN A 329 -0.56 -29.77 2.22
N SER A 330 -0.86 -28.51 2.59
CA SER A 330 -1.90 -27.71 1.94
C SER A 330 -1.37 -26.97 0.70
N TYR A 331 -0.12 -26.52 0.76
CA TYR A 331 0.55 -25.69 -0.24
C TYR A 331 1.98 -26.19 -0.46
N PRO A 332 2.17 -27.26 -1.28
CA PRO A 332 3.49 -27.84 -1.53
C PRO A 332 4.50 -26.83 -2.11
N ASP A 333 4.02 -25.81 -2.84
CA ASP A 333 4.86 -24.75 -3.39
C ASP A 333 5.51 -23.83 -2.33
N LEU A 334 5.10 -23.93 -1.06
CA LEU A 334 5.70 -23.21 0.08
C LEU A 334 6.72 -24.04 0.87
N GLU A 335 7.16 -25.18 0.33
CA GLU A 335 8.13 -26.07 0.98
C GLU A 335 9.43 -25.33 1.36
N PHE A 336 10.00 -24.54 0.44
CA PHE A 336 11.25 -23.84 0.70
C PHE A 336 11.11 -22.77 1.81
N GLN A 337 10.02 -22.00 1.81
CA GLN A 337 9.74 -21.00 2.85
C GLN A 337 9.57 -21.68 4.22
N THR A 338 8.90 -22.84 4.23
CA THR A 338 8.71 -23.66 5.43
C THR A 338 10.04 -24.16 5.98
N LEU A 339 10.90 -24.68 5.10
CA LEU A 339 12.25 -25.11 5.44
C LEU A 339 13.06 -23.98 6.11
N LEU A 340 13.00 -22.76 5.55
CA LEU A 340 13.69 -21.61 6.13
C LEU A 340 13.20 -21.28 7.55
N ILE A 341 11.89 -21.37 7.80
CA ILE A 341 11.31 -21.17 9.14
C ILE A 341 11.81 -22.26 10.11
N GLN A 342 11.78 -23.52 9.69
CA GLN A 342 12.25 -24.65 10.51
C GLN A 342 13.74 -24.53 10.85
N CYS A 343 14.59 -24.23 9.87
CA CYS A 343 16.03 -24.01 10.09
C CYS A 343 16.30 -22.82 11.00
N SER A 344 15.51 -21.75 10.88
CA SER A 344 15.59 -20.59 11.77
C SER A 344 15.21 -20.96 13.20
N GLN A 345 14.17 -21.80 13.40
CA GLN A 345 13.78 -22.29 14.72
C GLN A 345 14.84 -23.21 15.32
N LEU A 346 15.37 -24.17 14.55
CA LEU A 346 16.48 -25.04 14.99
C LEU A 346 17.69 -24.21 15.44
N THR A 347 17.97 -23.10 14.76
CA THR A 347 19.06 -22.18 15.14
C THR A 347 18.77 -21.49 16.48
N LYS A 348 17.53 -21.05 16.73
CA LYS A 348 17.11 -20.52 18.06
C LYS A 348 17.23 -21.58 19.16
N ASP A 349 16.92 -22.83 18.82
CA ASP A 349 16.98 -23.97 19.73
C ASP A 349 18.42 -24.51 19.94
N LYS A 350 19.43 -23.80 19.44
CA LYS A 350 20.86 -24.18 19.51
C LYS A 350 21.20 -25.51 18.82
N ARG A 351 20.42 -25.87 17.79
CA ARG A 351 20.59 -27.06 16.94
C ARG A 351 21.05 -26.67 15.54
N GLN A 352 22.13 -25.89 15.48
CA GLN A 352 22.57 -25.27 14.22
C GLN A 352 23.09 -26.28 13.19
N LYS A 353 23.79 -27.34 13.64
CA LYS A 353 24.31 -28.38 12.75
C LYS A 353 23.18 -29.04 11.95
N GLU A 354 22.07 -29.36 12.62
CA GLU A 354 20.89 -29.94 11.99
C GLU A 354 20.25 -28.99 10.98
N ALA A 355 20.19 -27.68 11.27
CA ALA A 355 19.69 -26.68 10.33
C ALA A 355 20.56 -26.59 9.06
N LEU A 356 21.89 -26.62 9.21
CA LEU A 356 22.83 -26.61 8.09
C LEU A 356 22.75 -27.90 7.27
N GLU A 357 22.65 -29.05 7.92
CA GLU A 357 22.46 -30.35 7.25
C GLU A 357 21.17 -30.37 6.44
N LEU A 358 20.07 -29.86 7.00
CA LEU A 358 18.77 -29.83 6.35
C LEU A 358 18.80 -28.94 5.09
N LEU A 359 19.37 -27.73 5.17
CA LEU A 359 19.53 -26.84 4.01
C LEU A 359 20.44 -27.44 2.94
N ASN A 360 21.55 -28.05 3.34
CA ASN A 360 22.48 -28.67 2.38
C ASN A 360 21.87 -29.90 1.71
N LYS A 361 21.09 -30.70 2.45
CA LYS A 361 20.33 -31.83 1.89
C LYS A 361 19.29 -31.33 0.88
N TYR A 362 18.54 -30.28 1.24
CA TYR A 362 17.55 -29.68 0.34
C TYR A 362 18.19 -29.16 -0.94
N ALA A 363 19.28 -28.41 -0.82
CA ALA A 363 20.02 -27.85 -1.96
C ALA A 363 20.55 -28.92 -2.94
N LYS A 364 20.86 -30.13 -2.46
CA LYS A 364 21.30 -31.25 -3.31
C LYS A 364 20.17 -31.83 -4.16
N VAL A 365 18.95 -31.83 -3.63
CA VAL A 365 17.76 -32.41 -4.28
C VAL A 365 17.07 -31.37 -5.18
N HIS A 366 16.90 -30.14 -4.67
CA HIS A 366 16.15 -29.05 -5.30
C HIS A 366 17.10 -28.05 -5.95
N LYS A 367 17.52 -28.33 -7.19
CA LYS A 367 18.52 -27.51 -7.92
C LYS A 367 18.04 -26.07 -8.13
N GLU A 368 16.75 -25.87 -8.32
CA GLU A 368 16.09 -24.57 -8.46
C GLU A 368 16.27 -23.68 -7.21
N ASN A 369 16.29 -24.29 -6.03
CA ASN A 369 16.45 -23.61 -4.74
C ASN A 369 17.88 -23.70 -4.19
N ALA A 370 18.80 -24.39 -4.87
CA ALA A 370 20.15 -24.63 -4.38
C ALA A 370 20.92 -23.32 -4.13
N PHE A 371 20.80 -22.36 -5.05
CA PHE A 371 21.45 -21.05 -4.91
C PHE A 371 20.94 -20.30 -3.68
N ALA A 372 19.61 -20.20 -3.50
CA ALA A 372 19.00 -19.56 -2.35
C ALA A 372 19.32 -20.29 -1.02
N SER A 373 19.35 -21.62 -1.04
CA SER A 373 19.70 -22.45 0.11
C SER A 373 21.13 -22.21 0.59
N LYS A 374 22.10 -22.07 -0.33
CA LYS A 374 23.48 -21.72 0.01
C LYS A 374 23.57 -20.35 0.69
N PHE A 375 22.78 -19.38 0.26
CA PHE A 375 22.72 -18.08 0.94
C PHE A 375 22.08 -18.15 2.33
N ALA A 376 21.05 -18.99 2.51
CA ALA A 376 20.52 -19.26 3.84
C ALA A 376 21.58 -19.89 4.76
N VAL A 377 22.37 -20.85 4.24
CA VAL A 377 23.53 -21.42 4.95
C VAL A 377 24.53 -20.34 5.34
N VAL A 378 24.95 -19.48 4.39
CA VAL A 378 25.86 -18.35 4.66
C VAL A 378 25.31 -17.45 5.76
N GLN A 379 24.03 -17.09 5.71
CA GLN A 379 23.38 -16.26 6.73
C GLN A 379 23.44 -16.92 8.12
N LEU A 380 23.17 -18.22 8.21
CA LEU A 380 23.24 -18.95 9.48
C LEU A 380 24.67 -19.03 10.02
N LEU A 381 25.66 -19.32 9.16
CA LEU A 381 27.08 -19.35 9.54
C LEU A 381 27.55 -17.99 10.05
N LEU A 382 27.19 -16.91 9.37
CA LEU A 382 27.53 -15.55 9.79
C LEU A 382 26.88 -15.16 11.11
N SER A 383 25.62 -15.56 11.35
CA SER A 383 24.93 -15.32 12.63
C SER A 383 25.62 -15.99 13.83
N GLN A 384 26.40 -17.05 13.56
CA GLN A 384 27.19 -17.78 14.56
C GLN A 384 28.63 -17.26 14.69
N GLY A 385 29.04 -16.34 13.80
CA GLY A 385 30.42 -15.87 13.73
C GLY A 385 31.38 -16.75 12.91
N SER A 386 30.88 -17.82 12.26
CA SER A 386 31.67 -18.70 11.39
C SER A 386 32.00 -18.06 10.03
N ARG A 387 32.83 -17.01 10.05
CA ARG A 387 33.18 -16.25 8.84
C ARG A 387 33.93 -17.07 7.78
N LYS A 388 34.81 -17.98 8.20
CA LYS A 388 35.60 -18.83 7.28
C LYS A 388 34.71 -19.78 6.49
N GLU A 389 33.84 -20.52 7.18
CA GLU A 389 32.89 -21.44 6.55
C GLU A 389 31.93 -20.69 5.61
N ALA A 390 31.50 -19.48 5.98
CA ALA A 390 30.67 -18.64 5.11
C ALA A 390 31.40 -18.23 3.82
N ILE A 391 32.70 -17.89 3.91
CA ILE A 391 33.55 -17.64 2.75
C ILE A 391 33.62 -18.89 1.87
N ASP A 392 33.89 -20.06 2.45
CA ASP A 392 34.01 -21.32 1.70
C ASP A 392 32.72 -21.65 0.91
N VAL A 393 31.55 -21.42 1.52
CA VAL A 393 30.27 -21.62 0.84
C VAL A 393 30.09 -20.64 -0.33
N LEU A 394 30.47 -19.37 -0.18
CA LEU A 394 30.39 -18.38 -1.25
C LEU A 394 31.37 -18.70 -2.40
N LEU A 395 32.57 -19.19 -2.09
CA LEU A 395 33.54 -19.65 -3.09
C LEU A 395 33.04 -20.90 -3.84
N SER A 396 32.24 -21.76 -3.18
CA SER A 396 31.64 -22.95 -3.80
C SER A 396 30.55 -22.64 -4.85
N LEU A 397 30.24 -21.36 -5.12
CA LEU A 397 29.22 -20.95 -6.07
C LEU A 397 29.68 -21.04 -7.55
N GLY A 398 30.94 -21.39 -7.80
CA GLY A 398 31.49 -21.43 -9.16
C GLY A 398 31.42 -20.06 -9.80
N GLU A 399 31.10 -19.97 -11.09
CA GLU A 399 31.02 -18.67 -11.81
C GLU A 399 30.04 -17.67 -11.19
N GLN A 400 29.03 -18.14 -10.48
CA GLN A 400 28.06 -17.25 -9.81
C GLN A 400 28.70 -16.38 -8.72
N MET A 401 29.89 -16.75 -8.21
CA MET A 401 30.62 -15.96 -7.22
C MET A 401 31.04 -14.58 -7.73
N TYR A 402 31.17 -14.42 -9.06
CA TYR A 402 31.61 -13.16 -9.67
C TYR A 402 30.52 -12.09 -9.72
N LYS A 403 29.27 -12.41 -9.34
CA LYS A 403 28.23 -11.38 -9.20
C LYS A 403 28.69 -10.27 -8.24
N PRO A 404 28.50 -8.98 -8.57
CA PRO A 404 29.06 -7.87 -7.79
C PRO A 404 28.72 -7.91 -6.30
N GLY A 405 27.48 -8.29 -5.95
CA GLY A 405 27.05 -8.45 -4.57
C GLY A 405 27.78 -9.55 -3.80
N ILE A 406 28.16 -10.65 -4.45
CA ILE A 406 28.91 -11.76 -3.82
C ILE A 406 30.37 -11.36 -3.63
N ILE A 407 30.99 -10.76 -4.64
CA ILE A 407 32.36 -10.23 -4.53
C ILE A 407 32.45 -9.22 -3.39
N SER A 408 31.51 -8.28 -3.31
CA SER A 408 31.46 -7.31 -2.21
C SER A 408 31.33 -7.99 -0.84
N ALA A 409 30.47 -9.00 -0.72
CA ALA A 409 30.33 -9.77 0.52
C ALA A 409 31.63 -10.51 0.89
N LEU A 410 32.25 -11.21 -0.07
CA LEU A 410 33.52 -11.93 0.14
C LEU A 410 34.66 -10.99 0.54
N VAL A 411 34.84 -9.86 -0.15
CA VAL A 411 35.83 -8.83 0.22
C VAL A 411 35.58 -8.35 1.64
N THR A 412 34.33 -8.03 1.97
CA THR A 412 33.95 -7.58 3.33
C THR A 412 34.28 -8.63 4.38
N LEU A 413 34.01 -9.91 4.10
CA LEU A 413 34.31 -11.02 5.01
C LEU A 413 35.81 -11.23 5.17
N TYR A 414 36.59 -11.19 4.10
CA TYR A 414 38.05 -11.29 4.16
C TYR A 414 38.66 -10.18 4.99
N LEU A 415 38.24 -8.93 4.79
CA LEU A 415 38.68 -7.80 5.63
C LEU A 415 38.25 -7.96 7.09
N GLY A 416 37.04 -8.48 7.33
CA GLY A 416 36.58 -8.84 8.67
C GLY A 416 37.37 -9.98 9.32
N THR A 417 38.16 -10.73 8.57
CA THR A 417 39.12 -11.74 9.06
C THR A 417 40.58 -11.27 8.99
N ASP A 418 40.81 -9.98 8.73
CA ASP A 418 42.11 -9.34 8.49
C ASP A 418 42.96 -9.99 7.37
N ASN A 419 42.30 -10.62 6.39
CA ASN A 419 42.94 -11.24 5.24
C ASN A 419 42.88 -10.31 4.02
N LYS A 420 43.57 -9.17 4.12
CA LYS A 420 43.71 -8.21 3.00
C LYS A 420 44.31 -8.83 1.73
N PRO A 421 45.30 -9.74 1.81
CA PRO A 421 45.84 -10.40 0.62
C PRO A 421 44.77 -11.18 -0.16
N ALA A 422 43.94 -11.97 0.51
CA ALA A 422 42.87 -12.72 -0.16
C ALA A 422 41.80 -11.80 -0.77
N ALA A 423 41.47 -10.69 -0.11
CA ALA A 423 40.56 -9.69 -0.68
C ALA A 423 41.11 -9.05 -1.97
N SER A 424 42.41 -8.73 -1.98
CA SER A 424 43.13 -8.21 -3.16
C SER A 424 43.12 -9.22 -4.30
N GLU A 425 43.46 -10.48 -4.01
CA GLU A 425 43.49 -11.55 -5.01
C GLU A 425 42.10 -11.84 -5.60
N LEU A 426 41.07 -11.85 -4.75
CA LEU A 426 39.69 -12.00 -5.21
C LEU A 426 39.30 -10.88 -6.18
N LEU A 427 39.62 -9.63 -5.86
CA LEU A 427 39.32 -8.50 -6.76
C LEU A 427 40.07 -8.60 -8.08
N LYS A 428 41.33 -9.04 -8.08
CA LYS A 428 42.08 -9.31 -9.32
C LYS A 428 41.40 -10.39 -10.16
N SER A 429 41.09 -11.53 -9.55
CA SER A 429 40.41 -12.64 -10.26
C SER A 429 39.06 -12.22 -10.83
N ALA A 430 38.32 -11.37 -10.11
CA ALA A 430 37.07 -10.82 -10.60
C ALA A 430 37.29 -9.93 -11.83
N VAL A 431 38.24 -8.99 -11.77
CA VAL A 431 38.59 -8.12 -12.91
C VAL A 431 38.99 -8.95 -14.14
N GLU A 432 39.82 -9.97 -13.97
CA GLU A 432 40.24 -10.86 -15.06
C GLU A 432 39.07 -11.64 -15.65
N TRP A 433 38.21 -12.22 -14.81
CA TRP A 433 37.02 -12.94 -15.25
C TRP A 433 36.11 -12.04 -16.09
N TYR A 434 35.88 -10.80 -15.65
CA TYR A 434 35.06 -9.84 -16.38
C TYR A 434 35.69 -9.40 -17.71
N LYS A 435 37.02 -9.24 -17.77
CA LYS A 435 37.76 -8.96 -19.01
C LYS A 435 37.61 -10.10 -20.02
N MET A 436 37.77 -11.34 -19.57
CA MET A 436 37.71 -12.53 -20.45
C MET A 436 36.31 -12.77 -21.02
N ASN A 437 35.26 -12.49 -20.23
CA ASN A 437 33.89 -12.81 -20.62
C ASN A 437 33.16 -11.69 -21.37
N ASN A 438 33.84 -10.58 -21.72
CA ASN A 438 33.26 -9.43 -22.45
C ASN A 438 31.90 -8.96 -21.90
N VAL A 439 31.70 -9.07 -20.58
CA VAL A 439 30.44 -8.69 -19.95
C VAL A 439 30.37 -7.15 -19.93
N SER A 440 29.74 -6.56 -20.93
CA SER A 440 29.38 -5.15 -20.94
C SER A 440 28.08 -4.99 -20.13
N SER A 441 28.18 -5.02 -18.80
CA SER A 441 27.06 -4.65 -17.93
C SER A 441 27.32 -3.26 -17.34
N GLY A 442 26.31 -2.40 -17.35
CA GLY A 442 26.40 -1.02 -16.82
C GLY A 442 26.79 -0.93 -15.35
N ASP A 443 26.67 -2.02 -14.58
CA ASP A 443 26.97 -2.12 -13.14
C ASP A 443 28.45 -2.41 -12.79
N LEU A 444 29.31 -2.67 -13.79
CA LEU A 444 30.73 -2.99 -13.55
C LEU A 444 31.57 -1.78 -13.13
N SER A 445 31.10 -0.56 -13.44
CA SER A 445 31.80 0.67 -13.12
C SER A 445 31.95 0.89 -11.61
N ASP A 446 30.94 0.55 -10.81
CA ASP A 446 31.04 0.68 -9.36
C ASP A 446 31.97 -0.38 -8.76
N MET A 447 31.98 -1.60 -9.29
CA MET A 447 32.88 -2.66 -8.86
C MET A 447 34.35 -2.29 -9.13
N TRP A 448 34.68 -1.85 -10.35
CA TRP A 448 36.05 -1.44 -10.67
C TRP A 448 36.48 -0.21 -9.86
N ARG A 449 35.56 0.70 -9.55
CA ARG A 449 35.85 1.88 -8.74
C ARG A 449 36.18 1.48 -7.31
N GLN A 450 35.39 0.57 -6.72
CA GLN A 450 35.67 0.03 -5.38
C GLN A 450 36.96 -0.80 -5.37
N ALA A 451 37.21 -1.61 -6.39
CA ALA A 451 38.44 -2.39 -6.52
C ALA A 451 39.68 -1.48 -6.60
N ALA A 452 39.60 -0.42 -7.40
CA ALA A 452 40.69 0.56 -7.53
C ALA A 452 40.95 1.30 -6.21
N GLU A 453 39.89 1.77 -5.55
CA GLU A 453 40.02 2.46 -4.26
C GLU A 453 40.60 1.55 -3.17
N PHE A 454 40.16 0.29 -3.13
CA PHE A 454 40.69 -0.72 -2.22
C PHE A 454 42.21 -0.91 -2.42
N HIS A 455 42.65 -1.11 -3.66
CA HIS A 455 44.06 -1.32 -3.99
C HIS A 455 44.92 -0.06 -3.77
N LEU A 456 44.41 1.15 -4.06
CA LEU A 456 45.11 2.40 -3.76
C LEU A 456 45.37 2.56 -2.26
N ARG A 457 44.35 2.30 -1.42
CA ARG A 457 44.51 2.34 0.04
C ARG A 457 45.44 1.25 0.57
N GLY A 458 45.49 0.10 -0.12
CA GLY A 458 46.36 -1.02 0.21
C GLY A 458 47.78 -0.90 -0.32
N GLY A 459 48.13 0.16 -1.06
CA GLY A 459 49.46 0.35 -1.67
C GLY A 459 49.71 -0.50 -2.94
N ALA A 460 48.69 -1.19 -3.45
CA ALA A 460 48.77 -2.01 -4.66
C ALA A 460 48.45 -1.18 -5.92
N SER A 461 49.24 -0.15 -6.17
CA SER A 461 48.93 0.89 -7.16
C SER A 461 48.92 0.41 -8.61
N GLU A 462 49.67 -0.64 -8.96
CA GLU A 462 49.62 -1.26 -10.29
C GLU A 462 48.26 -1.90 -10.58
N THR A 463 47.73 -2.66 -9.62
CA THR A 463 46.41 -3.30 -9.75
C THR A 463 45.28 -2.27 -9.76
N ALA A 464 45.44 -1.21 -8.96
CA ALA A 464 44.52 -0.08 -9.00
C ALA A 464 44.51 0.61 -10.37
N ALA A 465 45.69 0.85 -10.95
CA ALA A 465 45.82 1.48 -12.27
C ALA A 465 45.12 0.66 -13.35
N SER A 466 45.33 -0.67 -13.40
CA SER A 466 44.62 -1.55 -14.35
C SER A 466 43.09 -1.46 -14.22
N SER A 467 42.56 -1.39 -12.99
CA SER A 467 41.11 -1.23 -12.78
C SER A 467 40.59 0.14 -13.23
N LEU A 468 41.36 1.20 -12.99
CA LEU A 468 41.04 2.57 -13.39
C LEU A 468 41.15 2.79 -14.91
N GLU A 469 42.04 2.07 -15.59
CA GLU A 469 42.11 2.08 -17.06
C GLU A 469 40.83 1.51 -17.69
N GLU A 470 40.31 0.39 -17.19
CA GLU A 470 39.04 -0.16 -17.70
C GLU A 470 37.86 0.79 -17.45
N LEU A 471 37.82 1.45 -16.30
CA LEU A 471 36.84 2.51 -16.03
C LEU A 471 36.93 3.66 -17.02
N LEU A 472 38.15 4.09 -17.34
CA LEU A 472 38.37 5.17 -18.28
C LEU A 472 38.02 4.75 -19.73
N LYS A 473 38.10 3.47 -20.08
CA LYS A 473 37.58 2.97 -21.37
C LYS A 473 36.06 3.04 -21.45
N LEU A 474 35.35 2.72 -20.37
CA LEU A 474 33.88 2.84 -20.32
C LEU A 474 33.42 4.29 -20.34
N ASN A 475 34.14 5.19 -19.65
CA ASN A 475 33.84 6.61 -19.63
C ASN A 475 35.13 7.44 -19.78
N ALA A 476 35.48 7.73 -21.03
CA ALA A 476 36.71 8.46 -21.39
C ALA A 476 36.78 9.89 -20.84
N ASN A 477 35.66 10.44 -20.38
CA ASN A 477 35.53 11.81 -19.88
C ASN A 477 35.39 11.88 -18.35
N ASP A 478 35.51 10.76 -17.61
CA ASP A 478 35.50 10.79 -16.14
C ASP A 478 36.84 11.33 -15.60
N MET A 479 36.86 12.65 -15.37
CA MET A 479 38.04 13.36 -14.85
C MET A 479 38.46 12.87 -13.45
N LYS A 480 37.53 12.35 -12.65
CA LYS A 480 37.85 11.83 -11.30
C LYS A 480 38.62 10.52 -11.41
N VAL A 481 38.17 9.62 -12.28
CA VAL A 481 38.90 8.37 -12.58
C VAL A 481 40.27 8.67 -13.19
N LEU A 482 40.35 9.64 -14.12
CA LEU A 482 41.62 10.07 -14.69
C LEU A 482 42.59 10.60 -13.61
N ALA A 483 42.11 11.41 -12.67
CA ALA A 483 42.94 11.91 -11.56
C ALA A 483 43.41 10.77 -10.64
N GLN A 484 42.52 9.82 -10.30
CA GLN A 484 42.89 8.63 -9.53
C GLN A 484 43.92 7.75 -10.26
N LEU A 485 43.81 7.64 -11.59
CA LEU A 485 44.74 6.89 -12.42
C LEU A 485 46.13 7.55 -12.44
N VAL A 486 46.18 8.89 -12.50
CA VAL A 486 47.42 9.65 -12.35
C VAL A 486 48.06 9.40 -10.98
N ILE A 487 47.28 9.41 -9.90
CA ILE A 487 47.77 9.10 -8.55
C ILE A 487 48.33 7.68 -8.47
N ALA A 488 47.65 6.70 -9.06
CA ALA A 488 48.10 5.32 -9.11
C ALA A 488 49.44 5.19 -9.85
N TYR A 489 49.53 5.72 -11.08
CA TYR A 489 50.74 5.67 -11.88
C TYR A 489 51.90 6.47 -11.29
N ALA A 490 51.63 7.56 -10.55
CA ALA A 490 52.70 8.34 -9.93
C ALA A 490 53.57 7.51 -8.98
N GLN A 491 53.02 6.43 -8.41
CA GLN A 491 53.75 5.56 -7.48
C GLN A 491 54.71 4.57 -8.16
N PHE A 492 54.50 4.20 -9.44
CA PHE A 492 55.30 3.15 -10.10
C PHE A 492 55.70 3.44 -11.56
N ASN A 493 54.98 4.32 -12.27
CA ASN A 493 55.29 4.78 -13.62
C ASN A 493 55.06 6.30 -13.79
N PRO A 494 56.04 7.13 -13.36
CA PRO A 494 55.92 8.58 -13.42
C PRO A 494 55.75 9.16 -14.83
N LYS A 495 56.33 8.50 -15.85
CA LYS A 495 56.20 8.94 -17.25
C LYS A 495 54.75 8.86 -17.71
N ARG A 496 54.09 7.73 -17.43
CA ARG A 496 52.69 7.52 -17.79
C ARG A 496 51.77 8.45 -17.00
N ALA A 497 52.05 8.68 -15.72
CA ALA A 497 51.32 9.65 -14.91
C ALA A 497 51.37 11.06 -15.52
N LEU A 498 52.54 11.49 -16.00
CA LEU A 498 52.73 12.80 -16.64
C LEU A 498 52.00 12.91 -17.98
N GLU A 499 51.93 11.84 -18.78
CA GLU A 499 51.15 11.82 -20.02
C GLU A 499 49.66 12.01 -19.74
N LEU A 500 49.13 11.28 -18.75
CA LEU A 500 47.73 11.31 -18.37
C LEU A 500 47.34 12.64 -17.69
N SER A 501 48.24 13.24 -16.91
CA SER A 501 47.96 14.51 -16.23
C SER A 501 47.73 15.68 -17.20
N LYS A 502 48.29 15.63 -18.42
CA LYS A 502 48.04 16.62 -19.47
C LYS A 502 46.57 16.67 -19.93
N ARG A 503 45.82 15.59 -19.73
CA ARG A 503 44.38 15.52 -20.04
C ARG A 503 43.50 16.08 -18.92
N LEU A 504 44.05 16.32 -17.73
CA LEU A 504 43.31 16.96 -16.63
C LEU A 504 43.16 18.47 -16.90
N PRO A 505 42.08 19.10 -16.42
CA PRO A 505 41.90 20.54 -16.52
C PRO A 505 43.07 21.28 -15.84
N LYS A 506 43.53 22.38 -16.45
CA LYS A 506 44.56 23.23 -15.84
C LYS A 506 44.03 23.88 -14.58
N LEU A 507 44.88 24.11 -13.59
CA LEU A 507 44.50 24.70 -12.29
C LEU A 507 43.76 26.05 -12.47
N GLU A 508 44.20 26.87 -13.41
CA GLU A 508 43.59 28.16 -13.79
C GLU A 508 42.13 28.06 -14.27
N THR A 509 41.72 26.86 -14.73
CA THR A 509 40.35 26.60 -15.21
C THR A 509 39.42 26.05 -14.12
N LEU A 510 39.96 25.65 -12.96
CA LEU A 510 39.21 25.03 -11.87
C LEU A 510 38.88 25.98 -10.72
N THR A 511 39.66 27.06 -10.56
CA THR A 511 39.50 28.04 -9.49
C THR A 511 39.91 29.42 -9.98
N THR A 512 39.12 30.43 -9.65
CA THR A 512 39.50 31.84 -9.88
C THR A 512 40.43 32.33 -8.77
N ALA A 513 41.29 33.31 -9.04
CA ALA A 513 42.16 33.90 -8.01
C ALA A 513 41.37 34.36 -6.75
N SER A 514 40.14 34.83 -6.96
CA SER A 514 39.21 35.21 -5.88
C SER A 514 38.79 34.05 -4.96
N GLU A 515 38.74 32.82 -5.46
CA GLU A 515 38.38 31.63 -4.65
C GLU A 515 39.60 31.10 -3.89
N ILE A 516 40.80 31.29 -4.43
CA ILE A 516 42.07 30.95 -3.78
C ILE A 516 42.26 31.89 -2.57
N ASP A 517 42.10 33.21 -2.76
CA ASP A 517 42.16 34.19 -1.66
C ASP A 517 41.10 33.90 -0.57
N ALA A 518 39.91 33.43 -0.96
CA ALA A 518 38.85 33.07 -0.03
C ALA A 518 39.14 31.78 0.75
N LEU A 519 39.84 30.81 0.14
CA LEU A 519 40.27 29.56 0.81
C LEU A 519 41.49 29.80 1.72
N GLU A 520 42.42 30.65 1.31
CA GLU A 520 43.60 31.02 2.10
C GLU A 520 43.24 31.92 3.30
N SER A 521 42.22 32.78 3.16
CA SER A 521 41.66 33.56 4.27
C SER A 521 40.72 32.75 5.19
N ALA A 522 40.26 31.57 4.75
CA ALA A 522 39.50 30.64 5.57
C ALA A 522 40.43 29.92 6.56
N ASN A 523 40.74 30.62 7.65
CA ASN A 523 41.60 30.19 8.75
C ASN A 523 41.20 28.78 9.27
N TRP A 524 41.95 27.75 8.87
CA TRP A 524 41.65 26.33 9.12
C TRP A 524 42.05 25.87 10.54
N VAL A 525 41.92 26.75 11.53
CA VAL A 525 42.17 26.46 12.94
C VAL A 525 41.10 27.21 13.75
N MET A 526 39.94 26.58 13.93
CA MET A 526 39.14 26.56 15.17
C MET A 526 37.66 26.25 14.92
N SER A 527 37.27 25.04 15.35
CA SER A 527 35.98 24.69 15.95
C SER A 527 34.70 24.64 15.11
N THR A 528 34.28 23.39 14.96
CA THR A 528 32.94 22.77 14.92
C THR A 528 31.90 23.27 15.96
N LYS A 529 31.91 24.55 16.36
CA LYS A 529 30.93 25.12 17.30
C LYS A 529 30.30 26.46 16.88
N ALA A 530 30.60 27.01 15.70
CA ALA A 530 30.09 28.31 15.26
C ALA A 530 29.02 28.28 14.13
N VAL A 531 28.37 27.15 13.84
CA VAL A 531 27.35 27.04 12.76
C VAL A 531 25.95 27.53 13.18
N LYS A 532 25.81 28.27 14.28
CA LYS A 532 24.53 28.90 14.67
C LYS A 532 24.70 30.35 15.06
N LYS A 533 25.12 31.18 14.09
CA LYS A 533 24.72 32.60 13.92
C LYS A 533 25.64 33.25 12.90
N SER A 534 25.17 33.33 11.65
CA SER A 534 25.48 34.42 10.71
C SER A 534 24.91 34.04 9.35
N ALA A 535 23.65 34.41 9.13
CA ALA A 535 23.10 34.63 7.81
C ALA A 535 23.06 36.14 7.61
N ASN A 536 23.43 36.59 6.41
CA ASN A 536 23.48 37.98 5.90
C ASN A 536 24.83 38.71 6.04
N ALA A 537 25.71 38.46 5.08
CA ALA A 537 26.53 39.52 4.50
C ALA A 537 26.41 39.44 2.97
N LYS A 538 25.96 40.53 2.35
CA LYS A 538 25.84 40.70 0.90
C LYS A 538 27.20 41.16 0.36
N ILE A 539 27.61 40.59 -0.78
CA ILE A 539 28.81 40.94 -1.55
C ILE A 539 28.38 41.83 -2.72
N GLU A 540 29.11 42.93 -2.97
CA GLU A 540 28.96 43.83 -4.13
C GLU A 540 29.61 43.23 -5.39
N PRO A 541 29.11 43.52 -6.62
CA PRO A 541 29.73 43.07 -7.86
C PRO A 541 30.62 44.15 -8.52
N SER A 542 31.79 43.75 -9.03
CA SER A 542 32.65 44.59 -9.89
C SER A 542 32.20 44.56 -11.38
N PRO A 543 32.47 45.63 -12.16
CA PRO A 543 31.92 45.81 -13.50
C PRO A 543 32.93 45.50 -14.62
N SER A 544 32.59 44.62 -15.58
CA SER A 544 32.86 44.75 -17.03
C SER A 544 32.42 43.50 -17.82
N THR A 545 31.55 43.75 -18.80
CA THR A 545 30.81 42.88 -19.75
C THR A 545 31.63 42.59 -21.04
N PRO A 546 31.15 41.90 -22.13
CA PRO A 546 29.81 41.38 -22.50
C PRO A 546 29.83 39.91 -23.04
N VAL A 547 28.71 39.19 -23.26
CA VAL A 547 27.92 39.17 -24.50
C VAL A 547 26.72 38.21 -24.37
N VAL A 548 25.53 38.72 -24.68
CA VAL A 548 24.37 38.16 -25.42
C VAL A 548 23.79 36.77 -25.05
N GLU A 549 22.68 36.87 -24.32
CA GLU A 549 21.37 36.19 -24.41
C GLU A 549 21.21 34.80 -25.06
N LYS A 550 20.85 33.81 -24.23
CA LYS A 550 19.75 32.87 -24.52
C LYS A 550 18.76 32.81 -23.35
N LYS A 551 17.49 33.06 -23.70
CA LYS A 551 16.31 33.19 -22.84
C LYS A 551 15.99 31.91 -22.06
N LYS A 552 15.73 32.04 -20.75
CA LYS A 552 14.77 31.20 -20.02
C LYS A 552 13.73 32.10 -19.35
N ASN A 553 12.47 31.78 -19.63
CA ASN A 553 11.27 32.49 -19.25
C ASN A 553 11.19 32.77 -17.74
N ARG A 554 11.11 34.05 -17.36
CA ARG A 554 10.71 34.46 -16.01
C ARG A 554 9.22 34.18 -15.83
N ASN A 555 8.88 33.44 -14.79
CA ASN A 555 7.53 33.37 -14.26
C ASN A 555 6.98 34.80 -14.05
N ARG A 556 5.98 35.17 -14.86
CA ARG A 556 5.17 36.37 -14.62
C ARG A 556 4.49 36.21 -13.25
N LYS A 557 4.90 36.99 -12.26
CA LYS A 557 4.07 37.25 -11.09
C LYS A 557 2.79 37.92 -11.59
N ARG A 558 1.66 37.21 -11.54
CA ARG A 558 0.33 37.79 -11.77
C ARG A 558 0.13 38.91 -10.74
N LYS A 559 -0.34 40.09 -11.19
CA LYS A 559 -0.81 41.13 -10.26
C LYS A 559 -1.96 40.55 -9.43
N GLY A 560 -1.92 40.74 -8.12
CA GLY A 560 -2.94 40.20 -7.21
C GLY A 560 -4.34 40.70 -7.60
N LYS A 561 -5.31 39.80 -7.65
CA LYS A 561 -6.72 40.15 -7.86
C LYS A 561 -7.22 40.95 -6.65
N LEU A 562 -7.79 42.12 -6.89
CA LEU A 562 -8.54 42.85 -5.87
C LEU A 562 -9.83 42.06 -5.52
N PRO A 563 -10.35 42.15 -4.28
CA PRO A 563 -11.60 41.50 -3.90
C PRO A 563 -12.77 41.96 -4.78
N LYS A 564 -13.79 41.10 -4.98
CA LYS A 564 -14.93 41.37 -5.87
C LYS A 564 -15.68 42.70 -5.58
N ASN A 565 -15.58 43.24 -4.36
CA ASN A 565 -16.27 44.46 -3.93
C ASN A 565 -15.29 45.59 -3.55
N TYR A 566 -14.22 45.78 -4.32
CA TYR A 566 -13.28 46.88 -4.10
C TYR A 566 -13.90 48.22 -4.52
N ASN A 567 -14.14 49.11 -3.56
CA ASN A 567 -14.49 50.50 -3.81
C ASN A 567 -13.24 51.37 -3.59
N ALA A 568 -12.81 52.10 -4.63
CA ALA A 568 -11.58 52.91 -4.61
C ALA A 568 -11.71 54.18 -3.76
N GLU A 569 -12.94 54.62 -3.44
CA GLU A 569 -13.20 55.85 -2.68
C GLU A 569 -13.16 55.63 -1.16
N VAL A 570 -13.08 54.38 -0.70
CA VAL A 570 -13.01 54.05 0.73
C VAL A 570 -11.59 53.60 1.07
N ALA A 571 -10.95 54.30 2.01
CA ALA A 571 -9.64 53.92 2.50
C ALA A 571 -9.67 52.52 3.13
N PRO A 572 -8.69 51.63 2.84
CA PRO A 572 -8.63 50.31 3.46
C PRO A 572 -8.54 50.40 4.99
N ASP A 573 -9.08 49.39 5.68
CA ASP A 573 -8.98 49.24 7.13
C ASP A 573 -7.55 49.51 7.65
N PRO A 574 -7.36 50.49 8.56
CA PRO A 574 -6.06 50.85 9.12
C PRO A 574 -5.31 49.69 9.80
N GLU A 575 -6.02 48.67 10.30
CA GLU A 575 -5.40 47.53 10.98
C GLU A 575 -5.03 46.38 10.03
N ARG A 576 -5.24 46.56 8.72
CA ARG A 576 -5.03 45.51 7.71
C ARG A 576 -3.58 45.06 7.59
N TRP A 577 -2.64 45.98 7.75
CA TRP A 577 -1.20 45.69 7.72
C TRP A 577 -0.63 45.30 9.09
N LEU A 578 -1.42 45.40 10.16
CA LEU A 578 -1.00 44.89 11.46
C LEU A 578 -1.01 43.35 11.46
N PRO A 579 -0.01 42.71 12.08
CA PRO A 579 -0.03 41.29 12.37
C PRO A 579 -1.36 40.89 13.05
N LYS A 580 -1.89 39.72 12.71
CA LYS A 580 -3.25 39.30 13.10
C LYS A 580 -3.51 39.36 14.62
N TYR A 581 -2.48 39.27 15.44
CA TYR A 581 -2.56 39.31 16.90
C TYR A 581 -2.59 40.72 17.52
N GLU A 582 -2.26 41.76 16.74
CA GLU A 582 -2.29 43.18 17.13
C GLU A 582 -3.59 43.87 16.71
N ARG A 583 -4.45 43.18 15.95
CA ARG A 583 -5.75 43.72 15.51
C ARG A 583 -6.75 43.69 16.66
N THR A 584 -7.56 44.74 16.76
CA THR A 584 -8.60 44.93 17.79
C THR A 584 -9.58 43.75 17.90
N GLY A 585 -9.82 43.02 16.81
CA GLY A 585 -10.66 41.82 16.80
C GLY A 585 -9.98 40.50 17.21
N PHE A 586 -8.69 40.49 17.57
CA PHE A 586 -7.96 39.26 17.85
C PHE A 586 -8.29 38.66 19.22
N ARG A 587 -8.79 37.41 19.21
CA ARG A 587 -8.89 36.58 20.41
C ARG A 587 -7.90 35.42 20.35
N LYS A 588 -6.94 35.41 21.28
CA LYS A 588 -5.91 34.37 21.39
C LYS A 588 -6.55 33.05 21.86
N LYS A 589 -6.44 32.00 21.04
CA LYS A 589 -6.89 30.64 21.41
C LYS A 589 -5.93 30.10 22.48
N ARG A 590 -6.42 29.92 23.72
CA ARG A 590 -5.61 29.47 24.86
C ARG A 590 -5.28 27.99 24.70
N ASP A 591 -4.06 27.69 24.28
CA ASP A 591 -3.59 26.32 24.10
C ASP A 591 -3.23 25.69 25.45
N ARG A 592 -3.85 24.55 25.76
CA ARG A 592 -3.62 23.75 26.97
C ARG A 592 -2.58 22.69 26.61
N ARG A 593 -1.29 22.99 26.82
CA ARG A 593 -0.21 22.07 27.21
C ARG A 593 1.16 22.69 26.92
N ALA A 594 1.81 23.20 27.96
CA ALA A 594 3.25 23.07 28.22
C ALA A 594 3.59 23.99 29.40
N LYS A 595 3.64 23.42 30.61
CA LYS A 595 4.36 24.03 31.74
C LYS A 595 5.67 23.25 31.86
N ASP A 596 6.72 23.90 31.39
CA ASP A 596 8.08 23.99 31.91
C ASP A 596 8.76 22.74 32.48
N ILE A 597 9.86 22.38 31.81
CA ILE A 597 11.05 21.74 32.37
C ILE A 597 11.94 22.87 32.93
N ILE A 598 12.20 22.92 34.24
CA ILE A 598 13.38 23.59 34.82
C ILE A 598 13.99 22.71 35.93
N LYS A 599 15.32 22.64 35.91
CA LYS A 599 16.25 21.87 36.75
C LYS A 599 16.35 22.35 38.21
N GLY A 600 16.52 21.39 39.13
CA GLY A 600 17.66 21.35 40.07
C GLY A 600 17.45 21.68 41.56
N SER A 601 17.60 20.67 42.42
CA SER A 601 18.43 20.60 43.65
C SER A 601 17.76 19.78 44.78
N GLN A 602 18.60 19.26 45.67
CA GLN A 602 18.33 18.23 46.69
C GLN A 602 17.31 18.61 47.78
N GLY A 603 16.68 17.59 48.37
CA GLY A 603 16.11 17.66 49.72
C GLY A 603 14.65 17.20 49.84
N MET A 604 14.38 16.34 50.82
CA MET A 604 13.13 15.65 51.13
C MET A 604 11.90 16.56 51.36
N ALA A 605 10.71 16.05 51.03
CA ALA A 605 9.62 15.71 51.96
C ALA A 605 8.22 15.86 51.32
N SER A 606 7.35 14.95 51.71
CA SER A 606 5.99 14.65 51.26
C SER A 606 4.92 15.71 51.56
N GLY A 607 3.91 15.78 50.69
CA GLY A 607 2.50 15.76 51.12
C GLY A 607 1.71 17.08 51.18
N ALA A 608 0.72 17.16 50.28
CA ALA A 608 -0.60 17.82 50.44
C ALA A 608 -0.74 19.36 50.52
N ALA A 609 -1.90 19.80 49.99
CA ALA A 609 -2.59 21.09 50.15
C ALA A 609 -2.02 22.27 49.32
N GLU A 610 -2.70 22.79 48.28
CA GLU A 610 -3.96 23.56 48.29
C GLU A 610 -4.07 24.60 49.43
N GLN A 611 -4.47 25.81 49.04
CA GLN A 611 -4.79 27.00 49.85
C GLN A 611 -3.63 28.00 50.05
N TYR A 612 -3.98 29.29 49.92
CA TYR A 612 -3.17 30.50 50.10
C TYR A 612 -2.43 31.08 48.87
N ASP A 613 -3.19 31.49 47.85
CA ASP A 613 -3.01 32.86 47.33
C ASP A 613 -4.39 33.49 47.07
N MET A 614 -4.81 34.26 48.08
CA MET A 614 -5.89 35.23 48.02
C MET A 614 -5.26 36.61 47.86
N SER A 615 -5.26 37.13 46.64
CA SER A 615 -4.93 38.53 46.36
C SER A 615 -5.74 39.10 45.20
N ASN A 616 -7.07 38.94 45.29
CA ASN A 616 -8.04 40.03 45.12
C ASN A 616 -9.48 39.48 45.17
N ARG A 617 -9.93 39.20 46.40
CA ARG A 617 -11.35 39.28 46.76
C ARG A 617 -11.65 40.69 47.24
N ALA A 618 -12.40 41.44 46.45
CA ALA A 618 -13.45 42.30 46.95
C ALA A 618 -14.61 42.11 45.96
N ASN A 619 -15.57 41.22 46.29
CA ASN A 619 -16.80 41.54 47.03
C ASN A 619 -17.64 42.58 46.29
N LEU A 620 -18.95 42.44 46.07
CA LEU A 620 -19.98 41.50 46.51
C LEU A 620 -21.21 41.91 45.66
N GLY A 621 -22.07 40.97 45.27
CA GLY A 621 -23.40 41.33 44.80
C GLY A 621 -24.02 40.38 43.79
N LYS A 622 -24.76 39.39 44.29
CA LYS A 622 -25.85 38.77 43.54
C LYS A 622 -26.88 39.84 43.17
N ASN A 623 -27.40 39.80 41.94
CA ASN A 623 -28.83 39.94 41.61
C ASN A 623 -29.03 39.69 40.10
N SER A 624 -29.77 38.63 39.75
CA SER A 624 -30.58 38.57 38.52
C SER A 624 -32.01 39.01 38.88
N PRO A 625 -32.93 39.42 37.98
CA PRO A 625 -33.05 39.09 36.55
C PRO A 625 -33.52 40.26 35.61
N ALA A 626 -33.79 39.95 34.34
CA ALA A 626 -34.14 40.87 33.23
C ALA A 626 -35.59 41.38 33.20
N THR A 627 -35.83 42.53 32.53
CA THR A 627 -36.97 42.97 31.65
C THR A 627 -37.11 44.54 31.63
N PRO A 628 -37.91 45.22 30.75
CA PRO A 628 -37.40 45.86 29.52
C PRO A 628 -38.02 47.26 29.17
N VAL A 629 -37.74 47.76 27.95
CA VAL A 629 -38.41 48.80 27.10
C VAL A 629 -38.40 50.26 27.63
N TYR A 630 -38.20 51.32 26.82
CA TYR A 630 -39.12 51.76 25.75
C TYR A 630 -38.56 52.90 24.88
N GLN A 631 -38.85 52.76 23.58
CA GLN A 631 -39.19 53.71 22.50
C GLN A 631 -38.38 54.97 22.16
N GLU A 632 -38.32 55.13 20.83
CA GLU A 632 -37.86 56.26 20.05
C GLU A 632 -38.38 57.63 20.53
N PRO A 633 -37.58 58.69 20.36
CA PRO A 633 -37.99 60.04 20.66
C PRO A 633 -38.77 60.66 19.50
N THR A 634 -40.03 61.01 19.73
CA THR A 634 -40.74 62.03 18.94
C THR A 634 -40.70 63.39 19.66
N PRO A 635 -40.55 64.51 18.94
CA PRO A 635 -40.21 65.80 19.53
C PRO A 635 -41.42 66.72 19.75
N GLY A 636 -41.37 67.56 20.78
CA GLY A 636 -42.18 68.79 20.89
C GLY A 636 -42.64 69.15 22.31
N PRO A 637 -42.80 70.45 22.68
CA PRO A 637 -42.20 70.98 23.91
C PRO A 637 -43.16 71.58 24.99
N ARG A 638 -42.62 71.73 26.22
CA ARG A 638 -43.07 72.52 27.43
C ARG A 638 -44.37 72.02 28.13
N GLN A 639 -44.59 72.01 29.45
CA GLN A 639 -44.15 72.82 30.61
C GLN A 639 -44.28 72.01 31.95
N GLN A 640 -43.93 72.62 33.10
CA GLN A 640 -43.62 72.03 34.42
C GLN A 640 -44.77 71.47 35.32
N HIS A 641 -44.37 70.52 36.19
CA HIS A 641 -44.66 70.31 37.64
C HIS A 641 -45.67 69.24 38.21
N ARG A 642 -45.07 68.24 38.90
CA ARG A 642 -45.32 67.63 40.26
C ARG A 642 -46.28 66.42 40.53
N LYS A 643 -45.64 65.34 41.06
CA LYS A 643 -45.93 64.39 42.20
C LYS A 643 -47.09 63.34 42.18
N GLY A 644 -46.75 62.07 42.52
CA GLY A 644 -47.55 61.19 43.41
C GLY A 644 -47.62 59.64 43.15
N GLY A 645 -46.90 58.84 43.96
CA GLY A 645 -47.32 57.61 44.72
C GLY A 645 -48.02 56.33 44.16
N HIS A 646 -47.42 55.16 44.48
CA HIS A 646 -47.97 53.90 45.08
C HIS A 646 -48.49 52.64 44.30
N LYS A 647 -47.79 51.49 44.56
CA LYS A 647 -48.20 50.13 45.08
C LYS A 647 -48.89 49.00 44.23
N LYS A 648 -48.17 47.84 44.16
CA LYS A 648 -48.43 46.44 44.68
C LYS A 648 -49.10 45.27 43.87
N LYS A 649 -48.51 44.06 44.11
CA LYS A 649 -48.98 42.62 44.13
C LYS A 649 -48.98 41.80 42.81
N LYS A 650 -48.94 40.44 42.74
CA LYS A 650 -48.28 39.28 43.42
C LYS A 650 -48.86 37.96 42.78
N GLY A 651 -48.08 36.89 42.61
CA GLY A 651 -48.49 35.46 42.44
C GLY A 651 -48.52 34.90 41.00
N GLY A 652 -48.28 33.64 40.64
CA GLY A 652 -47.92 32.37 41.31
C GLY A 652 -48.34 31.16 40.43
N ARG A 653 -47.58 30.03 40.45
CA ARG A 653 -47.85 28.67 39.87
C ARG A 653 -48.05 28.57 38.34
N PHE A 654 -47.71 27.51 37.60
CA PHE A 654 -47.51 26.07 37.84
C PHE A 654 -46.21 25.57 37.18
#